data_AF-A0A847LIP5-F1
#
_entry.id   AF-A0A847LIP5-F1
#
_cell.length_a   1.000
_cell.length_b   1.000
_cell.length_c   1.000
_cell.angle_alpha   90.00
_cell.angle_beta   90.00
_cell.angle_gamma   90.00
#
_symmetry.space_group_name_H-M   'P 1'
#
loop_
_entity.id
_entity.type
_entity.pdbx_description
1 polymer ?
#
loop_
_entity_poly.entity_id
_entity_poly.type
_entity_poly.pdbx_seq_one_letter_code
_entity_poly.pdbx_strand_id
1 'polypeptide(L)'
;MFHLPGRGGRQRPAVSPVLLLAFLLVAGHAPAQSRTLVASGPWGAVATGHPAATRAALWALERGGNAVDAAVTAALVMGVVDPSNSGLGGDGYALLRHPSGETEAWDASIVPPAGSDPKPSRRARRSQIGLPTAPALLVHLQRRYGVLPFPDLVKPAIRLAKQGFRVSAYLERILEGALPRLAEPTEPGQEGPQFRRDRKDETAAPCPAGEPAHRLDGGGHLGSVAPCPAGEPAHRLDGGGHLGSVAPCPAGEPAHRLGGGGHLGSAAPRPAGEPAVPGSARPPGSHDGPGETPVARPAAGALALALARFAPEGRPLRAGEILRQPELAATLEALSVAGEDAFRQGPLAAALVADMRARGSAYTASDLAGYAPRRVPPQRLFLGDWELVGPPPPSSALVVMGLARELWQRGLPDPAGRGAETLRLLVRGLDLKYHFLAGCLRQPRRFLALLQAPPRQPPTDLPGDALSGRDETTHLVTWDRDGRIVSMTLTLGRHFGTGQLSPLGFFYNNEMNNFTPTISKYPADYPPDAGPISAKAPILVLKYGEPVTALGGAGSNRIVTNLAVILARYLRGDADLAALIQAPRLAPGEPGGPVAEWSPPGFQPAFPTAGLASLTVRPAGGDLFGLVTGIERVGRSLVAVGDYRRDGAAGALAREPPAPPLRLRPPPRTADGGGGPRGTAFRRSANPDLPGRKP
;
A
#
# COMPACT_ATOMS: atom_id res chain seq x y z
N MET A 1 57.01 -25.41 64.23
CA MET A 1 56.08 -25.89 65.29
C MET A 1 55.14 -24.72 65.54
N PHE A 2 53.83 -24.84 65.40
CA PHE A 2 53.01 -25.53 66.39
C PHE A 2 51.73 -26.10 65.80
N HIS A 3 51.42 -27.29 66.30
CA HIS A 3 50.18 -28.03 66.15
C HIS A 3 49.02 -27.35 66.90
N LEU A 4 47.83 -27.55 66.33
CA LEU A 4 46.46 -27.43 66.87
C LEU A 4 46.28 -27.99 68.30
N PRO A 5 45.23 -27.57 69.03
CA PRO A 5 43.92 -28.29 69.02
C PRO A 5 42.73 -27.28 69.07
N GLY A 6 41.46 -27.59 68.91
CA GLY A 6 40.68 -28.83 68.87
C GLY A 6 39.22 -28.49 69.25
N ARG A 7 38.28 -28.87 68.39
CA ARG A 7 36.83 -29.17 68.56
C ARG A 7 35.99 -28.47 69.65
N GLY A 8 34.84 -27.94 69.19
CA GLY A 8 33.54 -28.28 69.79
C GLY A 8 32.53 -27.13 69.86
N GLY A 9 31.36 -27.30 69.22
CA GLY A 9 30.16 -26.51 69.55
C GLY A 9 29.33 -26.07 68.34
N ARG A 10 28.25 -26.81 68.06
CA ARG A 10 27.20 -26.43 67.10
C ARG A 10 26.49 -25.15 67.58
N GLN A 11 26.45 -24.12 66.74
CA GLN A 11 25.35 -23.15 66.70
C GLN A 11 24.88 -23.02 65.25
N ARG A 12 23.59 -23.26 65.02
CA ARG A 12 22.92 -22.92 63.76
C ARG A 12 22.68 -21.41 63.76
N PRO A 13 23.13 -20.63 62.76
CA PRO A 13 22.61 -19.28 62.60
C PRO A 13 21.22 -19.39 61.96
N ALA A 14 20.23 -18.78 62.62
CA ALA A 14 18.90 -18.57 62.08
C ALA A 14 19.01 -17.70 60.82
N VAL A 15 18.65 -18.28 59.67
CA VAL A 15 18.54 -17.52 58.42
C VAL A 15 17.20 -16.79 58.46
N SER A 16 17.28 -15.46 58.49
CA SER A 16 16.14 -14.55 58.53
C SER A 16 15.18 -14.81 57.35
N PRO A 17 13.83 -14.84 57.55
CA PRO A 17 12.86 -15.11 56.48
C PRO A 17 12.87 -14.06 55.35
N VAL A 18 13.51 -12.91 55.59
CA VAL A 18 13.56 -11.78 54.66
C VAL A 18 14.42 -12.09 53.42
N LEU A 19 15.40 -12.99 53.51
CA LEU A 19 16.26 -13.37 52.38
C LEU A 19 15.63 -14.40 51.44
N LEU A 20 14.61 -15.15 51.90
CA LEU A 20 13.88 -16.07 51.01
C LEU A 20 12.80 -15.36 50.17
N LEU A 21 12.33 -14.19 50.60
CA LEU A 21 11.34 -13.40 49.84
C LEU A 21 11.99 -12.59 48.70
N ALA A 22 13.29 -12.32 48.77
CA ALA A 22 14.03 -11.65 47.70
C ALA A 22 14.37 -12.58 46.51
N PHE A 23 14.35 -13.91 46.72
CA PHE A 23 14.64 -14.90 45.67
C PHE A 23 13.38 -15.46 44.98
N LEU A 24 12.18 -15.18 45.49
CA LEU A 24 10.90 -15.62 44.92
C LEU A 24 10.15 -14.53 44.13
N LEU A 25 10.76 -13.35 43.93
CA LEU A 25 10.23 -12.27 43.08
C LEU A 25 10.91 -12.17 41.70
N VAL A 26 11.72 -13.16 41.30
CA VAL A 26 12.10 -13.35 39.89
C VAL A 26 11.08 -14.26 39.20
N ALA A 27 9.80 -13.92 39.36
CA ALA A 27 8.74 -14.47 38.53
C ALA A 27 8.87 -13.83 37.14
N GLY A 28 9.42 -14.61 36.20
CA GLY A 28 9.27 -14.51 34.75
C GLY A 28 8.87 -13.16 34.17
N HIS A 29 9.74 -12.15 34.25
CA HIS A 29 9.72 -11.08 33.26
C HIS A 29 10.23 -11.67 31.95
N ALA A 30 9.32 -12.24 31.14
CA ALA A 30 9.59 -12.41 29.72
C ALA A 30 10.11 -11.05 29.22
N PRO A 31 11.33 -10.97 28.64
CA PRO A 31 11.95 -9.70 28.32
C PRO A 31 10.96 -8.89 27.50
N ALA A 32 10.75 -7.62 27.88
CA ALA A 32 10.12 -6.65 27.00
C ALA A 32 10.74 -6.83 25.60
N GLN A 33 9.92 -6.89 24.55
CA GLN A 33 10.43 -7.13 23.20
C GLN A 33 11.41 -6.01 22.85
N SER A 34 12.72 -6.25 23.05
CA SER A 34 13.75 -5.26 22.83
C SER A 34 13.74 -4.92 21.35
N ARG A 35 13.40 -3.68 21.05
CA ARG A 35 13.26 -3.19 19.69
C ARG A 35 14.57 -2.55 19.24
N THR A 36 15.17 -3.13 18.22
CA THR A 36 16.35 -2.56 17.56
C THR A 36 15.88 -1.76 16.35
N LEU A 37 16.26 -0.48 16.27
CA LEU A 37 15.92 0.38 15.13
C LEU A 37 16.95 0.34 14.01
N VAL A 38 18.22 0.10 14.34
CA VAL A 38 19.31 -0.01 13.37
C VAL A 38 20.14 -1.23 13.72
N ALA A 39 20.36 -2.10 12.74
CA ALA A 39 21.19 -3.29 12.89
C ALA A 39 22.10 -3.44 11.68
N SER A 40 23.33 -3.91 11.88
CA SER A 40 24.27 -4.12 10.78
C SER A 40 24.93 -5.51 10.85
N GLY A 41 25.17 -6.10 9.68
CA GLY A 41 25.79 -7.41 9.56
C GLY A 41 26.07 -7.77 8.11
N PRO A 42 27.11 -8.58 7.81
CA PRO A 42 27.51 -8.87 6.43
C PRO A 42 26.75 -10.05 5.80
N TRP A 43 26.00 -10.84 6.58
CA TRP A 43 25.45 -12.12 6.12
C TRP A 43 23.94 -12.12 5.85
N GLY A 44 23.29 -11.00 6.11
CA GLY A 44 21.86 -10.84 5.87
C GLY A 44 21.26 -9.80 6.80
N ALA A 45 20.18 -9.18 6.35
CA ALA A 45 19.51 -8.09 7.04
C ALA A 45 18.00 -8.13 6.81
N VAL A 46 17.25 -7.62 7.79
CA VAL A 46 15.79 -7.64 7.86
C VAL A 46 15.33 -6.32 8.47
N ALA A 47 14.37 -5.66 7.84
CA ALA A 47 13.64 -4.53 8.41
C ALA A 47 12.13 -4.74 8.23
N THR A 48 11.35 -4.65 9.31
CA THR A 48 9.88 -4.89 9.29
C THR A 48 9.13 -3.88 10.14
N GLY A 49 7.80 -3.89 10.07
CA GLY A 49 6.92 -3.03 10.87
C GLY A 49 6.77 -3.41 12.36
N HIS A 50 7.36 -4.53 12.80
CA HIS A 50 7.19 -5.04 14.18
C HIS A 50 8.36 -5.96 14.60
N PRO A 51 8.90 -5.86 15.85
CA PRO A 51 10.06 -6.64 16.32
C PRO A 51 9.86 -8.16 16.25
N ALA A 52 8.66 -8.65 16.56
CA ALA A 52 8.37 -10.08 16.45
C ALA A 52 8.53 -10.61 15.00
N ALA A 53 8.15 -9.83 13.99
CA ALA A 53 8.32 -10.21 12.59
C ALA A 53 9.79 -10.14 12.16
N THR A 54 10.53 -9.12 12.62
CA THR A 54 11.98 -9.03 12.40
C THR A 54 12.69 -10.26 12.94
N ARG A 55 12.39 -10.65 14.18
CA ARG A 55 13.00 -11.82 14.83
C ARG A 55 12.65 -13.13 14.10
N ALA A 56 11.42 -13.27 13.62
CA ALA A 56 11.01 -14.47 12.90
C ALA A 56 11.70 -14.58 11.52
N ALA A 57 11.88 -13.47 10.82
CA ALA A 57 12.63 -13.44 9.57
C ALA A 57 14.13 -13.66 9.77
N LEU A 58 14.73 -13.08 10.83
CA LEU A 58 16.11 -13.40 11.21
C LEU A 58 16.28 -14.89 11.50
N TRP A 59 15.36 -15.48 12.27
CA TRP A 59 15.36 -16.91 12.55
C TRP A 59 15.34 -17.76 11.26
N ALA A 60 14.63 -17.32 10.21
CA ALA A 60 14.64 -18.01 8.92
C ALA A 60 16.03 -17.91 8.24
N LEU A 61 16.65 -16.72 8.24
CA LEU A 61 18.00 -16.54 7.69
C LEU A 61 19.06 -17.33 8.48
N GLU A 62 18.99 -17.33 9.81
CA GLU A 62 19.90 -18.06 10.71
C GLU A 62 19.90 -19.57 10.47
N ARG A 63 18.85 -20.11 9.85
CA ARG A 63 18.70 -21.52 9.52
C ARG A 63 19.10 -21.85 8.09
N GLY A 64 19.76 -20.93 7.41
CA GLY A 64 20.17 -21.08 6.01
C GLY A 64 19.04 -20.80 5.01
N GLY A 65 17.94 -20.17 5.45
CA GLY A 65 16.92 -19.63 4.56
C GLY A 65 17.42 -18.44 3.76
N ASN A 66 16.75 -18.15 2.65
CA ASN A 66 17.07 -17.00 1.81
C ASN A 66 16.15 -15.81 2.11
N ALA A 67 16.36 -14.68 1.41
CA ALA A 67 15.56 -13.47 1.58
C ALA A 67 14.04 -13.72 1.36
N VAL A 68 13.67 -14.63 0.47
CA VAL A 68 12.25 -14.98 0.25
C VAL A 68 11.66 -15.73 1.43
N ASP A 69 12.38 -16.72 1.99
CA ASP A 69 11.93 -17.42 3.19
C ASP A 69 11.77 -16.47 4.37
N ALA A 70 12.71 -15.53 4.53
CA ALA A 70 12.65 -14.49 5.55
C ALA A 70 11.46 -13.54 5.33
N ALA A 71 11.26 -13.04 4.11
CA ALA A 71 10.15 -12.14 3.79
C ALA A 71 8.78 -12.79 4.02
N VAL A 72 8.61 -14.04 3.61
CA VAL A 72 7.36 -14.81 3.80
C VAL A 72 7.09 -15.04 5.29
N THR A 73 8.12 -15.42 6.04
CA THR A 73 8.00 -15.59 7.50
C THR A 73 7.62 -14.28 8.19
N ALA A 74 8.28 -13.17 7.84
CA ALA A 74 7.94 -11.85 8.37
C ALA A 74 6.50 -11.46 8.02
N ALA A 75 6.06 -11.63 6.77
CA ALA A 75 4.71 -11.27 6.33
C ALA A 75 3.62 -12.04 7.10
N LEU A 76 3.80 -13.35 7.30
CA LEU A 76 2.89 -14.19 8.08
C LEU A 76 2.81 -13.75 9.54
N VAL A 77 3.96 -13.41 10.14
CA VAL A 77 4.00 -12.91 11.51
C VAL A 77 3.39 -11.52 11.62
N MET A 78 3.63 -10.62 10.65
CA MET A 78 2.99 -9.30 10.60
C MET A 78 1.47 -9.42 10.59
N GLY A 79 0.90 -10.38 9.85
CA GLY A 79 -0.54 -10.66 9.87
C GLY A 79 -1.10 -11.12 11.22
N VAL A 80 -0.25 -11.49 12.18
CA VAL A 80 -0.64 -11.85 13.55
C VAL A 80 -0.41 -10.69 14.51
N VAL A 81 0.75 -10.04 14.44
CA VAL A 81 1.18 -9.04 15.44
C VAL A 81 0.77 -7.61 15.09
N ASP A 82 0.43 -7.37 13.82
CA ASP A 82 -0.10 -6.10 13.33
C ASP A 82 -1.38 -6.33 12.50
N PRO A 83 -2.42 -6.95 13.10
CA PRO A 83 -3.63 -7.37 12.39
C PRO A 83 -4.48 -6.18 11.90
N SER A 84 -4.15 -4.96 12.34
CA SER A 84 -4.82 -3.76 11.89
C SER A 84 -4.37 -3.32 10.49
N ASN A 85 -3.12 -3.58 10.09
CA ASN A 85 -2.56 -3.00 8.88
C ASN A 85 -2.47 -3.98 7.70
N SER A 86 -2.18 -5.25 7.99
CA SER A 86 -1.97 -6.28 6.96
C SER A 86 -2.34 -7.66 7.50
N GLY A 87 -2.48 -8.65 6.63
CA GLY A 87 -2.73 -10.03 7.03
C GLY A 87 -3.23 -10.90 5.88
N LEU A 88 -3.72 -12.09 6.22
CA LEU A 88 -4.23 -13.06 5.24
C LEU A 88 -5.42 -12.51 4.43
N GLY A 89 -6.17 -11.56 4.99
CA GLY A 89 -7.27 -10.89 4.32
C GLY A 89 -6.86 -9.76 3.37
N GLY A 90 -5.57 -9.48 3.21
CA GLY A 90 -5.03 -8.33 2.48
C GLY A 90 -4.58 -8.62 1.05
N ASP A 91 -3.92 -7.63 0.46
CA ASP A 91 -3.30 -7.67 -0.86
C ASP A 91 -1.89 -7.02 -0.82
N GLY A 92 -1.18 -7.01 -1.95
CA GLY A 92 0.06 -6.23 -2.00
C GLY A 92 0.94 -6.40 -3.23
N TYR A 93 2.16 -5.89 -3.10
CA TYR A 93 3.22 -5.97 -4.11
C TYR A 93 4.50 -6.50 -3.51
N ALA A 94 5.29 -7.21 -4.31
CA ALA A 94 6.67 -7.57 -3.97
C ALA A 94 7.62 -7.22 -5.12
N LEU A 95 8.79 -6.69 -4.76
CA LEU A 95 9.93 -6.54 -5.65
C LEU A 95 10.99 -7.55 -5.20
N LEU A 96 11.43 -8.39 -6.13
CA LEU A 96 12.41 -9.44 -5.90
C LEU A 96 13.62 -9.20 -6.80
N ARG A 97 14.79 -8.97 -6.22
CA ARG A 97 16.06 -8.98 -6.98
C ARG A 97 16.78 -10.29 -6.73
N HIS A 98 17.20 -10.94 -7.81
CA HIS A 98 18.00 -12.15 -7.76
C HIS A 98 19.50 -11.85 -7.61
N PRO A 99 20.29 -12.82 -7.12
CA PRO A 99 21.75 -12.74 -7.15
C PRO A 99 22.33 -12.48 -8.55
N SER A 100 21.65 -12.97 -9.60
CA SER A 100 22.04 -12.77 -11.01
C SER A 100 21.94 -11.32 -11.49
N GLY A 101 21.29 -10.43 -10.72
CA GLY A 101 21.02 -9.05 -11.13
C GLY A 101 19.63 -8.81 -11.70
N GLU A 102 18.89 -9.87 -12.04
CA GLU A 102 17.52 -9.74 -12.54
C GLU A 102 16.57 -9.26 -11.42
N THR A 103 15.68 -8.33 -11.76
CA THR A 103 14.62 -7.84 -10.86
C THR A 103 13.25 -8.20 -11.41
N GLU A 104 12.39 -8.74 -10.55
CA GLU A 104 10.99 -9.04 -10.82
C GLU A 104 10.09 -8.18 -9.94
N ALA A 105 8.97 -7.72 -10.50
CA ALA A 105 7.88 -7.17 -9.72
C ALA A 105 6.68 -8.14 -9.75
N TRP A 106 6.06 -8.32 -8.60
CA TRP A 106 4.90 -9.18 -8.40
C TRP A 106 3.74 -8.34 -7.93
N ASP A 107 2.65 -8.37 -8.70
CA ASP A 107 1.38 -7.73 -8.39
C ASP A 107 0.41 -8.78 -7.85
N ALA A 108 0.08 -8.63 -6.57
CA ALA A 108 -0.97 -9.41 -5.92
C ALA A 108 -2.10 -8.50 -5.43
N SER A 109 -2.42 -7.44 -6.18
CA SER A 109 -3.55 -6.58 -5.88
C SER A 109 -4.86 -7.32 -5.99
N ILE A 110 -5.87 -6.84 -5.27
CA ILE A 110 -7.24 -7.30 -5.47
C ILE A 110 -7.70 -6.99 -6.90
N VAL A 111 -8.58 -7.83 -7.44
CA VAL A 111 -9.18 -7.67 -8.77
C VAL A 111 -10.70 -7.73 -8.62
N PRO A 112 -11.49 -6.99 -9.41
CA PRO A 112 -12.95 -7.08 -9.35
C PRO A 112 -13.45 -8.52 -9.59
N PRO A 113 -14.61 -8.92 -9.05
CA PRO A 113 -15.22 -10.21 -9.34
C PRO A 113 -15.37 -10.45 -10.84
N ALA A 114 -15.16 -11.68 -11.31
CA ALA A 114 -15.30 -12.00 -12.72
C ALA A 114 -16.69 -11.64 -13.26
N GLY A 115 -16.73 -11.03 -14.44
CA GLY A 115 -17.98 -10.59 -15.08
C GLY A 115 -18.64 -9.37 -14.43
N SER A 116 -18.06 -8.79 -13.38
CA SER A 116 -18.52 -7.52 -12.83
C SER A 116 -17.95 -6.34 -13.64
N ASP A 117 -18.67 -5.21 -13.64
CA ASP A 117 -18.10 -3.94 -14.06
C ASP A 117 -16.85 -3.67 -13.19
N PRO A 118 -15.68 -3.32 -13.76
CA PRO A 118 -14.54 -2.87 -12.97
C PRO A 118 -14.75 -1.49 -12.34
N LYS A 119 -15.73 -0.70 -12.81
CA LYS A 119 -16.01 0.69 -12.42
C LYS A 119 -17.36 0.93 -11.71
N PRO A 120 -17.92 0.02 -10.89
CA PRO A 120 -19.25 0.22 -10.35
C PRO A 120 -19.18 1.40 -9.39
N SER A 121 -20.19 2.27 -9.50
CA SER A 121 -20.33 3.40 -8.59
C SER A 121 -20.27 2.91 -7.14
N ARG A 122 -19.69 3.71 -6.25
CA ARG A 122 -19.60 3.38 -4.81
C ARG A 122 -20.97 3.04 -4.19
N ARG A 123 -22.06 3.59 -4.75
CA ARG A 123 -23.46 3.32 -4.36
C ARG A 123 -24.01 1.98 -4.87
N ALA A 124 -23.46 1.44 -5.96
CA ALA A 124 -23.86 0.14 -6.50
C ALA A 124 -23.16 -1.05 -5.81
N ARG A 125 -22.10 -0.79 -5.03
CA ARG A 125 -21.35 -1.84 -4.31
C ARG A 125 -22.04 -2.21 -3.00
N ARG A 126 -22.55 -3.44 -2.91
CA ARG A 126 -23.12 -4.02 -1.69
C ARG A 126 -22.07 -4.43 -0.65
N SER A 127 -20.80 -4.56 -1.05
CA SER A 127 -19.67 -4.89 -0.17
C SER A 127 -18.39 -4.18 -0.62
N GLN A 128 -17.54 -3.84 0.35
CA GLN A 128 -16.21 -3.25 0.13
C GLN A 128 -15.09 -4.29 0.20
N ILE A 129 -15.42 -5.54 0.52
CA ILE A 129 -14.45 -6.63 0.67
C ILE A 129 -13.86 -6.94 -0.71
N GLY A 130 -12.53 -6.84 -0.85
CA GLY A 130 -11.78 -7.37 -1.98
C GLY A 130 -11.38 -8.84 -1.75
N LEU A 131 -11.08 -9.56 -2.83
CA LEU A 131 -10.57 -10.93 -2.71
C LEU A 131 -9.28 -10.94 -1.85
N PRO A 132 -9.13 -11.82 -0.85
CA PRO A 132 -7.87 -11.97 -0.13
C PRO A 132 -6.78 -12.60 -1.03
N THR A 133 -5.76 -11.82 -1.39
CA THR A 133 -4.75 -12.22 -2.40
C THR A 133 -3.34 -12.37 -1.82
N ALA A 134 -3.06 -11.76 -0.67
CA ALA A 134 -1.77 -11.86 0.00
C ALA A 134 -1.31 -13.33 0.25
N PRO A 135 -2.18 -14.29 0.67
CA PRO A 135 -1.75 -15.68 0.86
C PRO A 135 -1.18 -16.30 -0.42
N ALA A 136 -1.81 -16.02 -1.57
CA ALA A 136 -1.36 -16.54 -2.86
C ALA A 136 0.03 -16.00 -3.23
N LEU A 137 0.29 -14.69 -3.01
CA LEU A 137 1.63 -14.10 -3.20
C LEU A 137 2.69 -14.80 -2.35
N LEU A 138 2.43 -14.94 -1.04
CA LEU A 138 3.40 -15.49 -0.10
C LEU A 138 3.75 -16.94 -0.43
N VAL A 139 2.73 -17.77 -0.67
CA VAL A 139 2.97 -19.18 -1.02
C VAL A 139 3.63 -19.30 -2.40
N HIS A 140 3.23 -18.50 -3.38
CA HIS A 140 3.81 -18.53 -4.72
C HIS A 140 5.31 -18.21 -4.69
N LEU A 141 5.69 -17.11 -4.04
CA LEU A 141 7.10 -16.72 -3.91
C LEU A 141 7.89 -17.80 -3.16
N GLN A 142 7.35 -18.33 -2.07
CA GLN A 142 8.02 -19.35 -1.28
C GLN A 142 8.23 -20.65 -2.07
N ARG A 143 7.21 -21.15 -2.76
CA ARG A 143 7.31 -22.36 -3.59
C ARG A 143 8.33 -22.22 -4.70
N ARG A 144 8.41 -21.03 -5.33
CA ARG A 144 9.27 -20.78 -6.48
C ARG A 144 10.73 -20.48 -6.08
N TYR A 145 10.91 -19.72 -5.01
CA TYR A 145 12.21 -19.14 -4.68
C TYR A 145 12.72 -19.52 -3.29
N GLY A 146 11.87 -19.95 -2.37
CA GLY A 146 12.27 -20.40 -1.04
C GLY A 146 13.11 -21.68 -1.04
N VAL A 147 13.88 -21.87 0.04
CA VAL A 147 14.72 -23.05 0.25
C VAL A 147 14.35 -23.80 1.53
N LEU A 148 13.69 -23.15 2.49
CA LEU A 148 13.20 -23.81 3.69
C LEU A 148 11.83 -24.48 3.47
N PRO A 149 11.43 -25.46 4.31
CA PRO A 149 10.08 -25.99 4.29
C PRO A 149 9.04 -24.92 4.64
N PHE A 150 8.04 -24.72 3.77
CA PHE A 150 6.93 -23.80 4.06
C PHE A 150 6.30 -24.03 5.44
N PRO A 151 6.04 -25.29 5.89
CA PRO A 151 5.49 -25.51 7.22
C PRO A 151 6.34 -24.91 8.35
N ASP A 152 7.67 -24.92 8.21
CA ASP A 152 8.58 -24.36 9.20
C ASP A 152 8.49 -22.84 9.27
N LEU A 153 8.29 -22.18 8.12
CA LEU A 153 8.16 -20.72 8.02
C LEU A 153 6.85 -20.19 8.61
N VAL A 154 5.81 -21.02 8.68
CA VAL A 154 4.51 -20.65 9.25
C VAL A 154 4.48 -20.83 10.79
N LYS A 155 5.34 -21.69 11.35
CA LYS A 155 5.39 -22.00 12.80
C LYS A 155 5.51 -20.77 13.71
N PRO A 156 6.36 -19.76 13.42
CA PRO A 156 6.42 -18.56 14.26
C PRO A 156 5.08 -17.83 14.37
N ALA A 157 4.35 -17.70 13.25
CA ALA A 157 3.04 -17.07 13.22
C ALA A 157 2.00 -17.89 14.00
N ILE A 158 1.96 -19.22 13.80
CA ILE A 158 1.07 -20.13 14.55
C ILE A 158 1.33 -19.99 16.06
N ARG A 159 2.60 -20.00 16.47
CA ARG A 159 2.98 -19.89 17.89
C ARG A 159 2.47 -18.58 18.49
N LEU A 160 2.72 -17.45 17.83
CA LEU A 160 2.29 -16.14 18.30
C LEU A 160 0.75 -16.03 18.34
N ALA A 161 0.05 -16.61 17.37
CA ALA A 161 -1.41 -16.63 17.35
C ALA A 161 -2.00 -17.48 18.51
N LYS A 162 -1.42 -18.65 18.81
CA LYS A 162 -1.89 -19.55 19.89
C LYS A 162 -1.51 -19.08 21.29
N GLN A 163 -0.22 -18.80 21.48
CA GLN A 163 0.33 -18.44 22.80
C GLN A 163 0.05 -16.98 23.14
N GLY A 164 -0.19 -16.17 22.12
CA GLY A 164 -0.41 -14.75 22.20
C GLY A 164 0.88 -13.94 22.17
N PHE A 165 0.72 -12.65 22.00
CA PHE A 165 1.80 -11.66 22.03
C PHE A 165 1.37 -10.44 22.83
N ARG A 166 2.35 -9.69 23.33
CA ARG A 166 2.10 -8.42 24.04
C ARG A 166 1.63 -7.37 23.04
N VAL A 167 0.48 -6.77 23.29
CA VAL A 167 -0.04 -5.62 22.56
C VAL A 167 0.92 -4.44 22.72
N SER A 168 1.26 -3.78 21.61
CA SER A 168 2.09 -2.58 21.62
C SER A 168 1.26 -1.32 21.93
N ALA A 169 1.92 -0.25 22.36
CA ALA A 169 1.26 1.06 22.52
C ALA A 169 0.68 1.58 21.20
N TYR A 170 1.31 1.23 20.08
CA TYR A 170 0.76 1.51 18.75
C TYR A 170 -0.57 0.79 18.54
N LEU A 171 -0.61 -0.54 18.71
CA LEU A 171 -1.82 -1.34 18.48
C LEU A 171 -2.95 -0.97 19.44
N GLU A 172 -2.65 -0.68 20.72
CA GLU A 172 -3.62 -0.15 21.68
C GLU A 172 -4.31 1.11 21.13
N ARG A 173 -3.54 2.11 20.70
CA ARG A 173 -4.09 3.35 20.13
C ARG A 173 -4.97 3.08 18.90
N ILE A 174 -4.59 2.13 18.04
CA ILE A 174 -5.42 1.77 16.88
C ILE A 174 -6.72 1.12 17.34
N LEU A 175 -6.66 0.22 18.32
CA LEU A 175 -7.82 -0.46 18.88
C LEU A 175 -8.80 0.52 19.51
N GLU A 176 -8.32 1.50 20.28
CA GLU A 176 -9.14 2.58 20.86
C GLU A 176 -9.90 3.35 19.78
N GLY A 177 -9.22 3.72 18.69
CA GLY A 177 -9.84 4.45 17.58
C GLY A 177 -10.73 3.60 16.67
N ALA A 178 -10.61 2.27 16.71
CA ALA A 178 -11.34 1.33 15.88
C ALA A 178 -12.58 0.74 16.58
N LEU A 179 -12.63 0.76 17.91
CA LEU A 179 -13.68 0.11 18.70
C LEU A 179 -15.10 0.44 18.23
N PRO A 180 -15.48 1.70 17.93
CA PRO A 180 -16.84 1.99 17.45
C PRO A 180 -17.18 1.23 16.16
N ARG A 181 -16.22 1.12 15.22
CA ARG A 181 -16.39 0.39 13.96
C ARG A 181 -16.36 -1.13 14.14
N LEU A 182 -15.59 -1.62 15.10
CA LEU A 182 -15.58 -3.04 15.45
C LEU A 182 -16.85 -3.45 16.19
N ALA A 183 -17.54 -2.51 16.84
CA ALA A 183 -18.76 -2.73 17.63
C ALA A 183 -20.07 -2.54 16.84
N GLU A 184 -20.02 -1.88 15.68
CA GLU A 184 -21.21 -1.59 14.86
C GLU A 184 -21.63 -2.81 14.00
N PRO A 185 -22.90 -3.25 14.05
CA PRO A 185 -23.43 -4.15 13.06
C PRO A 185 -23.51 -3.43 11.71
N THR A 186 -22.68 -3.81 10.74
CA THR A 186 -22.79 -3.27 9.37
C THR A 186 -24.14 -3.63 8.77
N GLU A 187 -25.03 -2.65 8.61
CA GLU A 187 -26.23 -2.82 7.78
C GLU A 187 -25.86 -2.82 6.29
N PRO A 188 -26.46 -3.71 5.48
CA PRO A 188 -26.23 -3.72 4.05
C PRO A 188 -26.73 -2.41 3.42
N GLY A 189 -25.79 -1.61 2.93
CA GLY A 189 -26.08 -0.32 2.28
C GLY A 189 -25.98 0.90 3.19
N GLN A 190 -25.76 0.75 4.51
CA GLN A 190 -25.43 1.90 5.36
C GLN A 190 -23.92 2.14 5.44
N GLU A 191 -23.61 3.41 5.29
CA GLU A 191 -22.30 4.00 5.39
C GLU A 191 -21.82 3.88 6.84
N GLY A 192 -20.67 3.22 7.08
CA GLY A 192 -19.96 3.44 8.35
C GLY A 192 -19.75 4.95 8.55
N PRO A 193 -19.80 5.47 9.78
CA PRO A 193 -20.17 6.85 10.09
C PRO A 193 -19.50 7.84 9.14
N GLN A 194 -20.32 8.45 8.28
CA GLN A 194 -19.97 9.69 7.62
C GLN A 194 -19.97 10.76 8.71
N PHE A 195 -18.84 11.43 8.89
CA PHE A 195 -18.87 12.74 9.50
C PHE A 195 -19.82 13.59 8.66
N ARG A 196 -20.90 14.05 9.30
CA ARG A 196 -21.92 14.91 8.70
C ARG A 196 -21.24 16.00 7.88
N ARG A 197 -21.59 16.07 6.59
CA ARG A 197 -21.61 17.36 5.91
C ARG A 197 -22.65 18.20 6.63
N ASP A 198 -22.24 19.18 7.41
CA ASP A 198 -23.12 20.31 7.69
C ASP A 198 -23.39 20.98 6.34
N ARG A 199 -24.50 20.58 5.73
CA ARG A 199 -25.17 21.38 4.68
C ARG A 199 -25.58 22.67 5.36
N LYS A 200 -24.93 23.78 5.01
CA LYS A 200 -25.67 25.02 4.83
C LYS A 200 -26.03 25.11 3.37
N ASP A 201 -27.32 25.25 3.14
CA ASP A 201 -27.97 25.40 1.85
C ASP A 201 -27.37 26.57 1.08
N GLU A 202 -26.90 26.33 -0.14
CA GLU A 202 -26.98 27.31 -1.20
C GLU A 202 -27.52 26.61 -2.45
N THR A 203 -28.74 26.99 -2.79
CA THR A 203 -29.48 26.62 -4.00
C THR A 203 -28.70 27.05 -5.24
N ALA A 204 -28.12 26.10 -5.97
CA ALA A 204 -27.61 26.34 -7.32
C ALA A 204 -28.78 26.34 -8.32
N ALA A 205 -29.18 27.53 -8.77
CA ALA A 205 -30.01 27.70 -9.95
C ALA A 205 -29.22 27.34 -11.23
N PRO A 206 -29.89 26.84 -12.29
CA PRO A 206 -29.21 26.33 -13.48
C PRO A 206 -28.66 27.45 -14.38
N CYS A 207 -27.46 27.24 -14.92
CA CYS A 207 -26.88 28.09 -15.97
C CYS A 207 -27.74 28.05 -17.25
N PRO A 208 -28.07 29.21 -17.85
CA PRO A 208 -28.47 29.26 -19.25
C PRO A 208 -27.26 29.51 -20.17
N ALA A 209 -27.37 28.95 -21.38
CA ALA A 209 -26.39 28.99 -22.45
C ALA A 209 -26.50 30.24 -23.35
N GLY A 210 -25.39 30.63 -23.98
CA GLY A 210 -25.35 31.12 -25.37
C GLY A 210 -25.45 32.64 -25.66
N GLU A 211 -24.28 33.24 -25.98
CA GLU A 211 -24.01 34.30 -26.97
C GLU A 211 -24.55 35.75 -26.77
N PRO A 212 -24.09 36.78 -27.56
CA PRO A 212 -22.74 37.36 -27.52
C PRO A 212 -22.74 38.92 -27.45
N ALA A 213 -21.54 39.49 -27.23
CA ALA A 213 -21.09 40.86 -27.56
C ALA A 213 -21.96 42.09 -27.21
N HIS A 214 -21.50 42.92 -26.27
CA HIS A 214 -21.66 44.39 -26.38
C HIS A 214 -20.43 45.15 -25.85
N ARG A 215 -19.94 46.02 -26.72
CA ARG A 215 -18.96 47.08 -26.54
C ARG A 215 -19.64 48.23 -25.78
N LEU A 216 -19.03 48.74 -24.71
CA LEU A 216 -19.28 50.10 -24.21
C LEU A 216 -17.97 50.73 -23.73
N ASP A 217 -17.60 51.77 -24.47
CA ASP A 217 -16.66 52.84 -24.09
C ASP A 217 -17.18 53.63 -22.89
N GLY A 218 -16.26 54.27 -22.15
CA GLY A 218 -16.58 55.52 -21.45
C GLY A 218 -16.01 55.72 -20.04
N GLY A 219 -14.77 56.22 -19.98
CA GLY A 219 -14.41 57.43 -19.23
C GLY A 219 -14.19 57.39 -17.71
N GLY A 220 -13.05 57.94 -17.28
CA GLY A 220 -12.99 58.73 -16.03
C GLY A 220 -11.86 58.42 -15.06
N HIS A 221 -10.80 59.24 -15.09
CA HIS A 221 -9.58 59.23 -14.28
C HIS A 221 -9.73 59.44 -12.76
N LEU A 222 -8.76 58.95 -11.97
CA LEU A 222 -7.68 59.76 -11.33
C LEU A 222 -6.83 58.93 -10.32
N GLY A 223 -5.49 59.09 -10.32
CA GLY A 223 -4.63 58.75 -9.16
C GLY A 223 -3.22 58.15 -9.34
N SER A 224 -2.34 58.74 -10.19
CA SER A 224 -0.85 58.85 -10.08
C SER A 224 0.08 57.71 -9.58
N VAL A 225 0.72 57.02 -10.54
CA VAL A 225 2.17 56.86 -10.89
C VAL A 225 3.25 57.48 -9.95
N ALA A 226 4.15 56.70 -9.31
CA ALA A 226 5.56 56.28 -9.66
C ALA A 226 6.68 57.28 -9.20
N PRO A 227 8.03 57.05 -9.29
CA PRO A 227 8.79 56.32 -10.34
C PRO A 227 10.06 55.50 -9.94
N CYS A 228 10.56 54.75 -10.93
CA CYS A 228 11.95 54.26 -11.06
C CYS A 228 12.90 55.40 -11.55
N PRO A 229 14.22 55.16 -11.61
CA PRO A 229 15.06 55.77 -12.64
C PRO A 229 15.80 54.74 -13.51
N ALA A 230 16.03 55.14 -14.76
CA ALA A 230 16.70 54.43 -15.85
C ALA A 230 18.15 54.91 -16.06
N GLY A 231 18.92 54.18 -16.89
CA GLY A 231 20.21 54.61 -17.44
C GLY A 231 20.85 53.59 -18.40
N GLU A 232 20.77 53.87 -19.70
CA GLU A 232 21.42 53.27 -20.89
C GLU A 232 22.93 53.70 -21.04
N PRO A 233 23.74 53.38 -22.11
CA PRO A 233 23.41 52.88 -23.47
C PRO A 233 24.36 51.86 -24.18
N ALA A 234 23.81 51.28 -25.26
CA ALA A 234 24.33 50.93 -26.61
C ALA A 234 25.80 50.50 -26.89
N HIS A 235 25.93 49.40 -27.66
CA HIS A 235 26.80 49.33 -28.85
C HIS A 235 26.19 48.38 -29.91
N ARG A 236 26.28 48.79 -31.19
CA ARG A 236 25.85 48.12 -32.43
C ARG A 236 27.07 48.01 -33.36
N LEU A 237 26.98 47.12 -34.37
CA LEU A 237 27.77 46.88 -35.59
C LEU A 237 28.30 45.42 -35.61
N ASP A 238 28.29 44.63 -36.68
CA ASP A 238 27.55 44.58 -37.95
C ASP A 238 27.99 43.27 -38.66
N GLY A 239 27.20 42.75 -39.59
CA GLY A 239 27.75 41.96 -40.72
C GLY A 239 27.15 40.58 -41.05
N GLY A 240 26.19 40.59 -41.98
CA GLY A 240 26.03 39.63 -43.10
C GLY A 240 25.44 38.23 -42.80
N GLY A 241 24.41 37.73 -43.49
CA GLY A 241 23.68 38.23 -44.64
C GLY A 241 22.75 37.12 -45.17
N HIS A 242 21.54 37.54 -45.55
CA HIS A 242 20.62 37.01 -46.58
C HIS A 242 20.02 35.60 -46.47
N LEU A 243 18.80 35.33 -46.95
CA LEU A 243 17.55 36.06 -47.30
C LEU A 243 16.60 34.97 -47.85
N GLY A 244 15.29 35.13 -47.73
CA GLY A 244 14.35 34.33 -48.52
C GLY A 244 12.96 34.16 -47.89
N SER A 245 12.17 35.23 -47.98
CA SER A 245 10.81 35.39 -47.44
C SER A 245 9.70 35.17 -48.49
N VAL A 246 8.47 35.01 -47.98
CA VAL A 246 7.14 35.39 -48.53
C VAL A 246 6.28 34.32 -49.25
N ALA A 247 5.26 33.82 -48.50
CA ALA A 247 3.78 33.79 -48.70
C ALA A 247 3.14 33.63 -50.11
N PRO A 248 1.78 33.49 -50.26
CA PRO A 248 0.70 32.82 -49.50
C PRO A 248 -0.20 31.91 -50.40
N CYS A 249 -1.30 31.38 -49.84
CA CYS A 249 -2.35 30.54 -50.46
C CYS A 249 -2.92 31.04 -51.82
N PRO A 250 -3.63 30.14 -52.53
CA PRO A 250 -5.00 30.47 -52.94
C PRO A 250 -6.04 29.34 -52.71
N ALA A 251 -7.31 29.77 -52.71
CA ALA A 251 -8.54 28.99 -52.59
C ALA A 251 -8.95 28.29 -53.91
N GLY A 252 -9.85 27.30 -53.83
CA GLY A 252 -10.60 26.75 -54.97
C GLY A 252 -11.29 25.40 -54.67
N GLU A 253 -12.63 25.40 -54.69
CA GLU A 253 -13.59 24.26 -54.60
C GLU A 253 -13.55 23.32 -55.86
N PRO A 254 -14.46 22.33 -56.13
CA PRO A 254 -15.63 21.82 -55.37
C PRO A 254 -15.87 20.28 -55.33
N ALA A 255 -16.81 19.91 -54.45
CA ALA A 255 -17.88 18.90 -54.52
C ALA A 255 -17.74 17.54 -55.23
N HIS A 256 -18.11 16.47 -54.50
CA HIS A 256 -19.00 15.41 -55.02
C HIS A 256 -20.11 15.07 -54.00
N ARG A 257 -21.36 15.26 -54.45
CA ARG A 257 -22.60 14.70 -53.91
C ARG A 257 -22.74 13.23 -54.30
N LEU A 258 -23.46 12.47 -53.48
CA LEU A 258 -24.57 11.53 -53.78
C LEU A 258 -25.11 11.12 -52.38
N GLY A 259 -26.26 11.60 -51.89
CA GLY A 259 -27.64 11.22 -52.28
C GLY A 259 -28.06 9.97 -51.49
N GLY A 260 -29.16 9.87 -50.73
CA GLY A 260 -30.29 10.76 -50.44
C GLY A 260 -31.38 9.95 -49.68
N GLY A 261 -32.34 10.66 -49.08
CA GLY A 261 -33.64 10.17 -48.59
C GLY A 261 -33.66 9.75 -47.11
N GLY A 262 -34.45 10.31 -46.18
CA GLY A 262 -35.58 11.24 -46.27
C GLY A 262 -36.77 10.65 -45.50
N HIS A 263 -37.19 11.29 -44.40
CA HIS A 263 -38.55 11.83 -44.24
C HIS A 263 -38.75 12.57 -42.90
N LEU A 264 -39.26 13.79 -43.05
CA LEU A 264 -39.73 14.78 -42.07
C LEU A 264 -41.16 14.46 -41.61
N GLY A 265 -41.57 14.81 -40.38
CA GLY A 265 -42.30 16.06 -40.04
C GLY A 265 -43.42 15.69 -39.03
N SER A 266 -44.03 16.55 -38.20
CA SER A 266 -44.07 18.00 -38.09
C SER A 266 -44.78 18.43 -36.77
N ALA A 267 -44.29 19.52 -36.17
CA ALA A 267 -44.92 20.65 -35.46
C ALA A 267 -46.28 20.58 -34.68
N ALA A 268 -46.20 20.98 -33.37
CA ALA A 268 -46.94 22.04 -32.62
C ALA A 268 -48.50 22.01 -32.42
N PRO A 269 -49.12 22.85 -31.53
CA PRO A 269 -48.86 23.25 -30.13
C PRO A 269 -50.11 23.23 -29.16
N ARG A 270 -49.85 23.45 -27.84
CA ARG A 270 -50.66 23.81 -26.60
C ARG A 270 -52.14 24.29 -26.70
N PRO A 271 -53.03 24.23 -25.63
CA PRO A 271 -52.86 24.90 -24.31
C PRO A 271 -53.62 24.32 -23.06
N ALA A 272 -53.73 25.14 -22.00
CA ALA A 272 -53.92 24.90 -20.55
C ALA A 272 -55.37 24.78 -20.00
N GLY A 273 -55.51 24.35 -18.72
CA GLY A 273 -56.70 24.56 -17.87
C GLY A 273 -56.82 23.61 -16.66
N GLU A 274 -56.69 24.14 -15.42
CA GLU A 274 -57.11 23.57 -14.11
C GLU A 274 -58.67 23.66 -13.93
N PRO A 275 -59.38 23.06 -12.92
CA PRO A 275 -59.01 22.90 -11.49
C PRO A 275 -59.54 21.62 -10.75
N ALA A 276 -59.64 21.69 -9.42
CA ALA A 276 -59.42 20.67 -8.37
C ALA A 276 -60.64 19.94 -7.71
N VAL A 277 -60.41 18.71 -7.18
CA VAL A 277 -60.87 18.08 -5.87
C VAL A 277 -62.40 17.73 -5.70
N PRO A 278 -62.92 16.79 -4.82
CA PRO A 278 -62.36 15.87 -3.78
C PRO A 278 -62.85 14.38 -3.78
N GLY A 279 -62.08 13.52 -3.07
CA GLY A 279 -62.58 12.56 -2.06
C GLY A 279 -63.26 11.23 -2.47
N SER A 280 -62.68 10.09 -2.08
CA SER A 280 -63.37 9.04 -1.30
C SER A 280 -62.41 7.88 -0.95
N ALA A 281 -62.50 7.42 0.30
CA ALA A 281 -61.77 6.28 0.83
C ALA A 281 -62.55 4.98 0.61
N ARG A 282 -61.85 3.86 0.29
CA ARG A 282 -62.29 2.46 0.49
C ARG A 282 -61.16 1.45 0.16
N PRO A 283 -61.25 0.16 0.55
CA PRO A 283 -60.59 -0.49 1.71
C PRO A 283 -59.46 -1.47 1.27
N PRO A 284 -58.80 -2.26 2.16
CA PRO A 284 -57.50 -2.86 1.85
C PRO A 284 -57.66 -4.07 0.92
N GLY A 285 -57.10 -3.96 -0.29
CA GLY A 285 -56.93 -5.05 -1.24
C GLY A 285 -55.54 -5.64 -1.13
N SER A 286 -55.49 -6.95 -0.87
CA SER A 286 -54.32 -7.82 -0.94
C SER A 286 -53.58 -7.66 -2.27
N HIS A 287 -52.32 -7.24 -2.21
CA HIS A 287 -51.35 -7.46 -3.27
C HIS A 287 -50.16 -8.23 -2.69
N ASP A 288 -50.09 -9.50 -3.10
CA ASP A 288 -48.88 -10.30 -3.07
C ASP A 288 -47.77 -9.57 -3.84
N GLY A 289 -46.87 -8.94 -3.09
CA GLY A 289 -45.58 -8.49 -3.59
C GLY A 289 -44.57 -9.66 -3.59
N PRO A 290 -43.54 -9.62 -4.44
CA PRO A 290 -42.51 -10.66 -4.44
C PRO A 290 -41.85 -10.68 -3.06
N GLY A 291 -41.86 -11.85 -2.42
CA GLY A 291 -41.40 -12.05 -1.06
C GLY A 291 -40.04 -11.41 -0.81
N GLU A 292 -40.01 -10.49 0.16
CA GLU A 292 -38.78 -10.01 0.76
C GLU A 292 -38.05 -11.21 1.37
N THR A 293 -37.00 -11.69 0.70
CA THR A 293 -36.00 -12.55 1.34
C THR A 293 -35.45 -11.81 2.57
N PRO A 294 -35.51 -12.39 3.78
CA PRO A 294 -35.00 -11.73 4.97
C PRO A 294 -33.52 -11.46 4.79
N VAL A 295 -33.17 -10.18 4.80
CA VAL A 295 -31.81 -9.68 4.65
C VAL A 295 -31.00 -10.11 5.89
N ALA A 296 -29.95 -10.90 5.67
CA ALA A 296 -29.13 -11.46 6.74
C ALA A 296 -28.42 -10.35 7.52
N ARG A 297 -28.71 -10.26 8.82
CA ARG A 297 -27.88 -9.56 9.82
C ARG A 297 -26.44 -10.11 9.74
N PRO A 298 -25.39 -9.32 10.05
CA PRO A 298 -24.08 -9.91 10.27
C PRO A 298 -24.24 -11.05 11.26
N ALA A 299 -23.68 -12.23 10.95
CA ALA A 299 -23.76 -13.37 11.84
C ALA A 299 -23.28 -12.91 13.22
N ALA A 300 -24.16 -12.96 14.23
CA ALA A 300 -23.89 -12.44 15.57
C ALA A 300 -22.54 -12.94 16.15
N GLY A 301 -22.05 -14.09 15.66
CA GLY A 301 -20.75 -14.65 15.99
C GLY A 301 -19.52 -13.85 15.54
N ALA A 302 -19.54 -13.10 14.43
CA ALA A 302 -18.33 -12.40 13.93
C ALA A 302 -18.04 -11.12 14.72
N LEU A 303 -19.09 -10.36 15.05
CA LEU A 303 -19.02 -9.21 15.94
C LEU A 303 -18.64 -9.66 17.36
N ALA A 304 -19.30 -10.71 17.86
CA ALA A 304 -18.96 -11.32 19.15
C ALA A 304 -17.50 -11.80 19.19
N LEU A 305 -16.99 -12.39 18.11
CA LEU A 305 -15.60 -12.83 18.01
C LEU A 305 -14.63 -11.65 18.04
N ALA A 306 -14.87 -10.59 17.27
CA ALA A 306 -14.01 -9.41 17.25
C ALA A 306 -13.94 -8.76 18.64
N LEU A 307 -15.09 -8.56 19.29
CA LEU A 307 -15.16 -8.02 20.65
C LEU A 307 -14.48 -8.94 21.67
N ALA A 308 -14.75 -10.25 21.63
CA ALA A 308 -14.13 -11.21 22.55
C ALA A 308 -12.60 -11.28 22.44
N ARG A 309 -12.02 -10.97 21.26
CA ARG A 309 -10.58 -11.03 21.02
C ARG A 309 -9.88 -9.70 21.26
N PHE A 310 -10.42 -8.62 20.73
CA PHE A 310 -9.75 -7.32 20.66
C PHE A 310 -10.28 -6.31 21.67
N ALA A 311 -11.46 -6.56 22.23
CA ALA A 311 -12.06 -5.73 23.25
C ALA A 311 -12.73 -6.55 24.39
N PRO A 312 -11.98 -7.47 25.04
CA PRO A 312 -12.54 -8.25 26.13
C PRO A 312 -13.05 -7.32 27.23
N GLU A 313 -14.13 -7.72 27.90
CA GLU A 313 -14.78 -6.90 28.95
C GLU A 313 -15.36 -5.56 28.44
N GLY A 314 -15.51 -5.40 27.12
CA GLY A 314 -16.10 -4.20 26.51
C GLY A 314 -15.13 -3.02 26.38
N ARG A 315 -13.83 -3.23 26.60
CA ARG A 315 -12.77 -2.22 26.42
C ARG A 315 -11.68 -2.75 25.49
N PRO A 316 -10.99 -1.91 24.70
CA PRO A 316 -9.89 -2.37 23.86
C PRO A 316 -8.76 -2.94 24.73
N LEU A 317 -8.02 -3.90 24.17
CA LEU A 317 -6.78 -4.39 24.77
C LEU A 317 -5.76 -3.26 24.89
N ARG A 318 -5.08 -3.21 26.04
CA ARG A 318 -4.07 -2.21 26.39
C ARG A 318 -2.66 -2.70 26.14
N ALA A 319 -1.71 -1.76 26.01
CA ALA A 319 -0.30 -2.11 25.87
C ALA A 319 0.17 -3.02 27.01
N GLY A 320 0.91 -4.05 26.65
CA GLY A 320 1.41 -5.06 27.57
C GLY A 320 0.46 -6.23 27.84
N GLU A 321 -0.85 -6.09 27.57
CA GLU A 321 -1.82 -7.20 27.63
C GLU A 321 -1.55 -8.22 26.52
N ILE A 322 -2.03 -9.46 26.70
CA ILE A 322 -1.76 -10.56 25.77
C ILE A 322 -2.95 -10.74 24.82
N LEU A 323 -2.73 -10.52 23.52
CA LEU A 323 -3.69 -10.85 22.47
C LEU A 323 -3.46 -12.27 21.97
N ARG A 324 -4.49 -13.12 22.03
CA ARG A 324 -4.51 -14.49 21.47
C ARG A 324 -5.52 -14.58 20.33
N GLN A 325 -5.18 -15.31 19.28
CA GLN A 325 -5.96 -15.45 18.04
C GLN A 325 -6.05 -16.93 17.63
N PRO A 326 -6.81 -17.77 18.37
CA PRO A 326 -6.87 -19.21 18.12
C PRO A 326 -7.49 -19.57 16.75
N GLU A 327 -8.45 -18.79 16.26
CA GLU A 327 -9.05 -18.97 14.94
C GLU A 327 -8.01 -18.74 13.83
N LEU A 328 -7.23 -17.66 13.96
CA LEU A 328 -6.13 -17.38 13.04
C LEU A 328 -5.05 -18.46 13.09
N ALA A 329 -4.76 -18.99 14.28
CA ALA A 329 -3.83 -20.09 14.43
C ALA A 329 -4.28 -21.35 13.66
N ALA A 330 -5.55 -21.72 13.75
CA ALA A 330 -6.10 -22.86 13.01
C ALA A 330 -6.01 -22.62 11.49
N THR A 331 -6.32 -21.41 11.02
CA THR A 331 -6.15 -21.00 9.62
C THR A 331 -4.69 -21.10 9.17
N LEU A 332 -3.74 -20.64 9.98
CA LEU A 332 -2.31 -20.74 9.71
C LEU A 332 -1.82 -22.20 9.72
N GLU A 333 -2.40 -23.07 10.55
CA GLU A 333 -2.11 -24.51 10.53
C GLU A 333 -2.61 -25.18 9.25
N ALA A 334 -3.82 -24.86 8.81
CA ALA A 334 -4.33 -25.33 7.53
C ALA A 334 -3.45 -24.85 6.36
N LEU A 335 -3.05 -23.57 6.39
CA LEU A 335 -2.11 -22.99 5.42
C LEU A 335 -0.75 -23.69 5.45
N SER A 336 -0.22 -24.00 6.64
CA SER A 336 1.06 -24.70 6.82
C SER A 336 1.06 -26.08 6.13
N VAL A 337 -0.07 -26.79 6.18
CA VAL A 337 -0.20 -28.14 5.60
C VAL A 337 -0.53 -28.09 4.11
N ALA A 338 -1.59 -27.38 3.72
CA ALA A 338 -2.10 -27.40 2.35
C ALA A 338 -1.47 -26.33 1.43
N GLY A 339 -0.71 -25.38 1.99
CA GLY A 339 -0.15 -24.26 1.22
C GLY A 339 -1.25 -23.46 0.56
N GLU A 340 -1.06 -23.11 -0.72
CA GLU A 340 -1.97 -22.28 -1.50
C GLU A 340 -3.36 -22.90 -1.61
N ASP A 341 -3.45 -24.23 -1.62
CA ASP A 341 -4.69 -24.97 -1.77
C ASP A 341 -5.62 -24.72 -0.59
N ALA A 342 -5.10 -24.37 0.59
CA ALA A 342 -5.91 -23.99 1.75
C ALA A 342 -6.87 -22.83 1.43
N PHE A 343 -6.40 -21.85 0.66
CA PHE A 343 -7.17 -20.66 0.29
C PHE A 343 -7.80 -20.76 -1.09
N ARG A 344 -7.34 -21.65 -1.98
CA ARG A 344 -7.93 -21.80 -3.32
C ARG A 344 -9.10 -22.77 -3.36
N GLN A 345 -9.08 -23.81 -2.53
CA GLN A 345 -10.07 -24.88 -2.56
C GLN A 345 -10.26 -25.54 -1.19
N GLY A 346 -11.22 -26.45 -1.11
CA GLY A 346 -11.51 -27.20 0.12
C GLY A 346 -12.26 -26.39 1.19
N PRO A 347 -12.31 -26.89 2.44
CA PRO A 347 -13.21 -26.38 3.47
C PRO A 347 -12.96 -24.92 3.86
N LEU A 348 -11.69 -24.50 3.94
CA LEU A 348 -11.33 -23.13 4.33
C LEU A 348 -11.72 -22.14 3.23
N ALA A 349 -11.40 -22.42 1.96
CA ALA A 349 -11.84 -21.62 0.83
C ALA A 349 -13.37 -21.54 0.72
N ALA A 350 -14.08 -22.66 0.95
CA ALA A 350 -15.54 -22.68 0.97
C ALA A 350 -16.13 -21.82 2.09
N ALA A 351 -15.58 -21.89 3.30
CA ALA A 351 -15.98 -21.08 4.44
C ALA A 351 -15.72 -19.57 4.20
N LEU A 352 -14.57 -19.24 3.61
CA LEU A 352 -14.21 -17.88 3.24
C LEU A 352 -15.22 -17.28 2.26
N VAL A 353 -15.50 -17.98 1.15
CA VAL A 353 -16.45 -17.50 0.14
C VAL A 353 -17.87 -17.41 0.70
N ALA A 354 -18.30 -18.40 1.49
CA ALA A 354 -19.62 -18.38 2.12
C ALA A 354 -19.80 -17.14 3.02
N ASP A 355 -18.82 -16.85 3.88
CA ASP A 355 -18.85 -15.68 4.77
C ASP A 355 -18.78 -14.36 3.98
N MET A 356 -17.93 -14.27 2.95
CA MET A 356 -17.89 -13.10 2.05
C MET A 356 -19.25 -12.85 1.37
N ARG A 357 -19.91 -13.89 0.86
CA ARG A 357 -21.22 -13.78 0.22
C ARG A 357 -22.33 -13.39 1.20
N ALA A 358 -22.30 -13.94 2.41
CA ALA A 358 -23.21 -13.54 3.49
C ALA A 358 -23.08 -12.04 3.83
N ARG A 359 -21.92 -11.45 3.58
CA ARG A 359 -21.61 -10.01 3.75
C ARG A 359 -21.84 -9.18 2.48
N GLY A 360 -22.59 -9.71 1.52
CA GLY A 360 -22.96 -9.00 0.29
C GLY A 360 -21.84 -8.92 -0.76
N SER A 361 -20.75 -9.67 -0.62
CA SER A 361 -19.70 -9.74 -1.63
C SER A 361 -20.15 -10.57 -2.85
N ALA A 362 -19.69 -10.18 -4.03
CA ALA A 362 -20.01 -10.86 -5.29
C ALA A 362 -18.96 -11.92 -5.70
N TYR A 363 -17.86 -12.07 -4.96
CA TYR A 363 -16.86 -13.09 -5.26
C TYR A 363 -17.42 -14.52 -5.10
N THR A 364 -16.92 -15.40 -5.95
CA THR A 364 -17.27 -16.80 -6.03
C THR A 364 -16.07 -17.69 -5.68
N ALA A 365 -16.33 -18.98 -5.48
CA ALA A 365 -15.26 -19.97 -5.37
C ALA A 365 -14.38 -20.01 -6.62
N SER A 366 -14.93 -19.72 -7.81
CA SER A 366 -14.15 -19.65 -9.04
C SER A 366 -13.21 -18.45 -9.07
N ASP A 367 -13.62 -17.30 -8.54
CA ASP A 367 -12.73 -16.13 -8.44
C ASP A 367 -11.54 -16.44 -7.54
N LEU A 368 -11.80 -17.05 -6.39
CA LEU A 368 -10.78 -17.43 -5.42
C LEU A 368 -9.85 -18.54 -5.95
N ALA A 369 -10.41 -19.58 -6.57
CA ALA A 369 -9.64 -20.67 -7.16
C ALA A 369 -8.85 -20.24 -8.40
N GLY A 370 -9.37 -19.29 -9.19
CA GLY A 370 -8.76 -18.78 -10.40
C GLY A 370 -7.69 -17.72 -10.19
N TYR A 371 -7.58 -17.16 -8.99
CA TYR A 371 -6.61 -16.11 -8.69
C TYR A 371 -5.16 -16.62 -8.70
N ALA A 372 -4.26 -15.82 -9.28
CA ALA A 372 -2.82 -15.99 -9.17
C ALA A 372 -2.11 -14.63 -9.13
N PRO A 373 -1.05 -14.47 -8.32
CA PRO A 373 -0.22 -13.27 -8.35
C PRO A 373 0.47 -13.16 -9.71
N ARG A 374 0.57 -11.95 -10.24
CA ARG A 374 1.08 -11.70 -11.59
C ARG A 374 2.52 -11.21 -11.52
N ARG A 375 3.41 -11.82 -12.29
CA ARG A 375 4.72 -11.24 -12.59
C ARG A 375 4.52 -10.11 -13.59
N VAL A 376 4.88 -8.90 -13.20
CA VAL A 376 4.74 -7.68 -14.01
C VAL A 376 6.12 -7.06 -14.29
N PRO A 377 6.31 -6.41 -15.45
CA PRO A 377 7.59 -5.79 -15.76
C PRO A 377 7.88 -4.64 -14.78
N PRO A 378 9.02 -4.66 -14.06
CA PRO A 378 9.35 -3.58 -13.15
C PRO A 378 9.61 -2.29 -13.94
N GLN A 379 9.20 -1.17 -13.37
CA GLN A 379 9.53 0.16 -13.88
C GLN A 379 10.91 0.57 -13.41
N ARG A 380 11.66 1.17 -14.34
CA ARG A 380 13.04 1.62 -14.13
C ARG A 380 13.13 3.10 -14.48
N LEU A 381 13.70 3.89 -13.58
CA LEU A 381 13.98 5.31 -13.78
C LEU A 381 15.48 5.56 -13.56
N PHE A 382 16.15 6.07 -14.59
CA PHE A 382 17.59 6.35 -14.57
C PHE A 382 17.84 7.83 -14.24
N LEU A 383 18.80 8.09 -13.35
CA LEU A 383 19.27 9.42 -12.94
C LEU A 383 20.80 9.42 -12.91
N GLY A 384 21.44 9.61 -14.06
CA GLY A 384 22.89 9.41 -14.19
C GLY A 384 23.26 7.98 -13.85
N ASP A 385 24.14 7.81 -12.87
CA ASP A 385 24.62 6.49 -12.40
C ASP A 385 23.63 5.76 -11.48
N TRP A 386 22.53 6.43 -11.11
CA TRP A 386 21.49 5.87 -10.27
C TRP A 386 20.37 5.25 -11.08
N GLU A 387 19.83 4.16 -10.56
CA GLU A 387 18.64 3.53 -11.07
C GLU A 387 17.64 3.29 -9.93
N LEU A 388 16.43 3.79 -10.10
CA LEU A 388 15.30 3.50 -9.22
C LEU A 388 14.41 2.46 -9.89
N VAL A 389 14.04 1.42 -9.14
CA VAL A 389 13.24 0.30 -9.62
C VAL A 389 12.06 0.05 -8.71
N GLY A 390 10.87 -0.16 -9.28
CA GLY A 390 9.68 -0.53 -8.53
C GLY A 390 8.59 -1.12 -9.41
N PRO A 391 7.47 -1.58 -8.83
CA PRO A 391 6.36 -2.12 -9.61
C PRO A 391 5.75 -1.09 -10.58
N PRO A 392 5.17 -1.52 -11.70
CA PRO A 392 4.42 -0.64 -12.58
C PRO A 392 3.13 -0.14 -11.94
N PRO A 393 2.49 0.90 -12.53
CA PRO A 393 1.09 1.18 -12.22
C PRO A 393 0.26 -0.12 -12.21
N PRO A 394 -0.74 -0.26 -11.33
CA PRO A 394 -1.34 0.77 -10.49
C PRO A 394 -0.61 1.07 -9.17
N SER A 395 0.56 0.48 -8.91
CA SER A 395 1.45 0.90 -7.82
C SER A 395 1.89 2.35 -7.98
N SER A 396 2.09 3.04 -6.85
CA SER A 396 2.63 4.40 -6.82
C SER A 396 4.17 4.45 -6.90
N ALA A 397 4.87 3.35 -7.18
CA ALA A 397 6.33 3.38 -7.29
C ALA A 397 6.81 4.37 -8.36
N LEU A 398 6.13 4.44 -9.52
CA LEU A 398 6.44 5.44 -10.56
C LEU A 398 6.27 6.89 -10.04
N VAL A 399 5.28 7.12 -9.19
CA VAL A 399 5.03 8.44 -8.57
C VAL A 399 6.15 8.80 -7.61
N VAL A 400 6.55 7.86 -6.75
CA VAL A 400 7.66 8.01 -5.81
C VAL A 400 8.97 8.32 -6.55
N MET A 401 9.31 7.51 -7.55
CA MET A 401 10.54 7.67 -8.33
C MET A 401 10.55 9.00 -9.11
N GLY A 402 9.42 9.37 -9.72
CA GLY A 402 9.28 10.64 -10.42
C GLY A 402 9.43 11.85 -9.50
N LEU A 403 8.76 11.83 -8.34
CA LEU A 403 8.88 12.89 -7.33
C LEU A 403 10.29 12.97 -6.76
N ALA A 404 10.92 11.84 -6.43
CA ALA A 404 12.29 11.79 -5.94
C ALA A 404 13.26 12.42 -6.94
N ARG A 405 13.09 12.15 -8.24
CA ARG A 405 13.87 12.76 -9.32
C ARG A 405 13.68 14.28 -9.38
N GLU A 406 12.44 14.76 -9.39
CA GLU A 406 12.16 16.19 -9.48
C GLU A 406 12.67 16.95 -8.25
N LEU A 407 12.50 16.36 -7.06
CA LEU A 407 13.06 16.90 -5.82
C LEU A 407 14.58 16.95 -5.89
N TRP A 408 15.24 15.86 -6.29
CA TRP A 408 16.70 15.79 -6.44
C TRP A 408 17.22 16.83 -7.44
N GLN A 409 16.62 16.94 -8.63
CA GLN A 409 17.02 17.90 -9.68
C GLN A 409 16.88 19.36 -9.25
N ARG A 410 15.87 19.68 -8.43
CA ARG A 410 15.63 21.05 -7.92
C ARG A 410 16.40 21.35 -6.62
N GLY A 411 17.13 20.36 -6.11
CA GLY A 411 17.80 20.43 -4.82
C GLY A 411 16.84 20.53 -3.64
N LEU A 412 15.65 19.90 -3.71
CA LEU A 412 14.60 19.94 -2.68
C LEU A 412 14.49 18.63 -1.88
N PRO A 413 14.02 18.69 -0.61
CA PRO A 413 14.00 19.91 0.21
C PRO A 413 15.44 20.40 0.39
N ASP A 414 15.67 21.70 0.23
CA ASP A 414 17.00 22.25 0.52
C ASP A 414 17.15 22.53 2.03
N PRO A 415 18.38 22.61 2.54
CA PRO A 415 18.62 23.09 3.90
C PRO A 415 18.23 24.57 4.12
N ALA A 416 18.04 25.36 3.06
CA ALA A 416 17.88 26.81 3.09
C ALA A 416 16.43 27.30 3.28
N GLY A 417 15.43 26.42 3.39
CA GLY A 417 14.09 26.81 3.80
C GLY A 417 12.97 26.60 2.77
N ARG A 418 13.17 25.90 1.65
CA ARG A 418 12.11 25.75 0.62
C ARG A 418 11.06 24.67 0.89
N GLY A 419 10.49 24.67 2.10
CA GLY A 419 9.45 23.73 2.54
C GLY A 419 8.16 23.80 1.73
N ALA A 420 7.69 25.03 1.45
CA ALA A 420 6.49 25.25 0.66
C ALA A 420 6.59 24.72 -0.78
N GLU A 421 7.75 24.85 -1.42
CA GLU A 421 7.96 24.34 -2.77
C GLU A 421 7.97 22.80 -2.80
N THR A 422 8.68 22.19 -1.83
CA THR A 422 8.67 20.73 -1.62
C THR A 422 7.23 20.23 -1.46
N LEU A 423 6.45 20.88 -0.61
CA LEU A 423 5.06 20.51 -0.35
C LEU A 423 4.17 20.60 -1.59
N ARG A 424 4.26 21.70 -2.35
CA ARG A 424 3.51 21.89 -3.60
C ARG A 424 3.81 20.78 -4.60
N LEU A 425 5.08 20.37 -4.72
CA LEU A 425 5.49 19.29 -5.62
C LEU A 425 4.94 17.94 -5.15
N LEU A 426 5.01 17.64 -3.86
CA LEU A 426 4.43 16.42 -3.27
C LEU A 426 2.92 16.33 -3.52
N VAL A 427 2.20 17.42 -3.26
CA VAL A 427 0.74 17.50 -3.46
C VAL A 427 0.38 17.34 -4.93
N ARG A 428 1.14 17.99 -5.81
CA ARG A 428 0.99 17.82 -7.25
C ARG A 428 1.20 16.37 -7.68
N GLY A 429 2.21 15.67 -7.14
CA GLY A 429 2.44 14.26 -7.45
C GLY A 429 1.26 13.37 -7.04
N LEU A 430 0.66 13.64 -5.88
CA LEU A 430 -0.54 12.95 -5.40
C LEU A 430 -1.77 13.27 -6.26
N ASP A 431 -1.94 14.52 -6.68
CA ASP A 431 -3.01 14.91 -7.61
C ASP A 431 -2.88 14.18 -8.96
N LEU A 432 -1.67 14.19 -9.54
CA LEU A 432 -1.40 13.48 -10.78
C LEU A 432 -1.57 11.96 -10.65
N LYS A 433 -1.25 11.41 -9.49
CA LYS A 433 -1.47 9.99 -9.18
C LYS A 433 -2.95 9.63 -9.39
N TYR A 434 -3.87 10.36 -8.78
CA TYR A 434 -5.29 10.02 -8.84
C TYR A 434 -5.93 10.31 -10.21
N HIS A 435 -5.45 11.34 -10.92
CA HIS A 435 -6.04 11.75 -12.18
C HIS A 435 -5.45 11.06 -13.42
N PHE A 436 -4.17 10.66 -13.40
CA PHE A 436 -3.46 10.26 -14.61
C PHE A 436 -2.68 8.94 -14.51
N LEU A 437 -2.38 8.43 -13.31
CA LEU A 437 -1.51 7.24 -13.18
C LEU A 437 -2.08 6.00 -13.88
N ALA A 438 -3.41 5.81 -13.85
CA ALA A 438 -4.09 4.72 -14.54
C ALA A 438 -3.78 4.69 -16.04
N GLY A 439 -3.72 5.88 -16.67
CA GLY A 439 -3.37 6.06 -18.09
C GLY A 439 -1.87 5.96 -18.39
N CYS A 440 -1.02 5.84 -17.38
CA CYS A 440 0.44 5.77 -17.54
C CYS A 440 0.98 4.35 -17.49
N LEU A 441 0.13 3.32 -17.38
CA LEU A 441 0.54 1.92 -17.31
C LEU A 441 1.44 1.50 -18.48
N ARG A 442 1.03 1.81 -19.72
CA ARG A 442 1.76 1.46 -20.94
C ARG A 442 2.81 2.50 -21.34
N GLN A 443 2.69 3.73 -20.83
CA GLN A 443 3.60 4.84 -21.15
C GLN A 443 4.06 5.57 -19.86
N PRO A 444 4.92 4.95 -19.05
CA PRO A 444 5.41 5.52 -17.78
C PRO A 444 6.05 6.91 -17.93
N ARG A 445 6.73 7.17 -19.06
CA ARG A 445 7.32 8.49 -19.38
C ARG A 445 6.29 9.62 -19.42
N ARG A 446 5.02 9.32 -19.73
CA ARG A 446 3.94 10.30 -19.72
C ARG A 446 3.70 10.87 -18.32
N PHE A 447 3.82 10.06 -17.28
CA PHE A 447 3.69 10.54 -15.90
C PHE A 447 4.78 11.56 -15.56
N LEU A 448 6.02 11.26 -15.97
CA LEU A 448 7.16 12.14 -15.75
C LEU A 448 6.98 13.48 -16.48
N ALA A 449 6.51 13.46 -17.72
CA ALA A 449 6.19 14.68 -18.47
C ALA A 449 5.08 15.50 -17.80
N LEU A 450 4.04 14.85 -17.28
CA LEU A 450 2.96 15.51 -16.54
C LEU A 450 3.46 16.17 -15.25
N LEU A 451 4.43 15.57 -14.57
CA LEU A 451 5.02 16.12 -13.35
C LEU A 451 5.88 17.37 -13.63
N GLN A 452 6.54 17.41 -14.80
CA GLN A 452 7.41 18.51 -15.23
C GLN A 452 6.68 19.69 -15.85
N ALA A 453 5.53 19.46 -16.51
CA ALA A 453 4.77 20.53 -17.17
C ALA A 453 4.44 21.67 -16.20
N PRO A 454 4.20 22.91 -16.62
CA PRO A 454 3.59 23.91 -15.74
C PRO A 454 2.17 23.46 -15.35
N PRO A 455 1.74 23.65 -14.09
CA PRO A 455 0.38 23.31 -13.69
C PRO A 455 -0.61 24.20 -14.45
N ARG A 456 -1.69 23.61 -15.01
CA ARG A 456 -2.71 24.38 -15.76
C ARG A 456 -3.51 25.35 -14.88
N GLN A 457 -3.62 25.03 -13.59
CA GLN A 457 -4.08 25.89 -12.50
C GLN A 457 -3.17 25.58 -11.29
N PRO A 458 -2.72 26.58 -10.51
CA PRO A 458 -2.07 26.29 -9.23
C PRO A 458 -3.03 25.46 -8.37
N PRO A 459 -2.58 24.44 -7.63
CA PRO A 459 -3.45 23.71 -6.71
C PRO A 459 -4.04 24.72 -5.73
N THR A 460 -5.30 25.10 -5.90
CA THR A 460 -5.96 26.11 -5.07
C THR A 460 -6.27 25.57 -3.68
N ASP A 461 -6.36 24.25 -3.56
CA ASP A 461 -6.57 23.53 -2.31
C ASP A 461 -5.57 22.36 -2.24
N LEU A 462 -4.75 22.33 -1.18
CA LEU A 462 -4.17 21.07 -0.73
C LEU A 462 -5.37 20.17 -0.46
N PRO A 463 -5.51 18.97 -1.07
CA PRO A 463 -6.64 18.11 -0.77
C PRO A 463 -6.46 17.59 0.66
N GLY A 464 -6.88 18.40 1.64
CA GLY A 464 -6.78 18.13 3.07
C GLY A 464 -7.48 16.82 3.43
N ASP A 465 -8.48 16.44 2.62
CA ASP A 465 -9.24 15.20 2.77
C ASP A 465 -8.62 13.98 2.06
N ALA A 466 -7.79 14.16 1.02
CA ALA A 466 -7.14 13.03 0.34
C ALA A 466 -5.97 12.46 1.15
N LEU A 467 -5.54 13.17 2.19
CA LEU A 467 -4.44 12.82 3.08
C LEU A 467 -4.90 12.51 4.51
N SER A 468 -6.15 12.80 4.85
CA SER A 468 -6.74 12.57 6.18
C SER A 468 -7.13 11.11 6.45
N GLY A 469 -6.81 10.19 5.53
CA GLY A 469 -7.16 8.78 5.63
C GLY A 469 -6.53 8.07 6.83
N ARG A 470 -7.36 7.33 7.57
CA ARG A 470 -7.00 6.26 8.53
C ARG A 470 -6.60 4.95 7.79
N ASP A 471 -5.97 5.13 6.64
CA ASP A 471 -5.56 4.08 5.72
C ASP A 471 -4.11 3.72 6.01
N GLU A 472 -3.86 2.43 6.20
CA GLU A 472 -2.58 1.94 6.67
C GLU A 472 -2.12 0.64 6.03
N THR A 473 -0.86 0.30 6.27
CA THR A 473 -0.11 -0.67 5.46
C THR A 473 1.02 -1.22 6.31
N THR A 474 1.64 -2.31 5.87
CA THR A 474 2.92 -2.77 6.39
C THR A 474 3.94 -2.86 5.25
N HIS A 475 5.18 -2.51 5.55
CA HIS A 475 6.31 -2.72 4.66
C HIS A 475 7.40 -3.55 5.34
N LEU A 476 8.04 -4.42 4.55
CA LEU A 476 9.20 -5.18 4.97
C LEU A 476 10.24 -5.26 3.86
N VAL A 477 11.50 -5.32 4.27
CA VAL A 477 12.65 -5.56 3.38
C VAL A 477 13.51 -6.65 4.00
N THR A 478 13.98 -7.57 3.15
CA THR A 478 14.95 -8.60 3.52
C THR A 478 16.03 -8.68 2.45
N TRP A 479 17.26 -8.92 2.88
CA TRP A 479 18.42 -9.03 2.00
C TRP A 479 19.33 -10.14 2.56
N ASP A 480 19.59 -11.18 1.79
CA ASP A 480 20.42 -12.32 2.22
C ASP A 480 21.89 -12.21 1.79
N ARG A 481 22.72 -13.14 2.29
CA ARG A 481 24.15 -13.24 1.97
C ARG A 481 24.45 -13.40 0.49
N ASP A 482 23.53 -13.99 -0.28
CA ASP A 482 23.74 -14.30 -1.70
C ASP A 482 23.38 -13.09 -2.58
N GLY A 483 22.92 -11.98 -1.98
CA GLY A 483 22.54 -10.79 -2.68
C GLY A 483 21.11 -10.80 -3.20
N ARG A 484 20.27 -11.76 -2.79
CA ARG A 484 18.83 -11.73 -3.07
C ARG A 484 18.16 -10.70 -2.17
N ILE A 485 17.24 -9.93 -2.73
CA ILE A 485 16.54 -8.84 -2.04
C ILE A 485 15.04 -9.02 -2.25
N VAL A 486 14.26 -8.90 -1.18
CA VAL A 486 12.79 -8.79 -1.25
C VAL A 486 12.36 -7.52 -0.54
N SER A 487 11.66 -6.65 -1.26
CA SER A 487 10.96 -5.48 -0.72
C SER A 487 9.46 -5.66 -0.97
N MET A 488 8.65 -5.69 0.09
CA MET A 488 7.25 -6.11 0.01
C MET A 488 6.34 -5.17 0.80
N THR A 489 5.24 -4.75 0.17
CA THR A 489 4.24 -3.88 0.78
C THR A 489 2.88 -4.57 0.77
N LEU A 490 2.30 -4.79 1.95
CA LEU A 490 1.04 -5.51 2.16
C LEU A 490 0.03 -4.64 2.92
N THR A 491 -1.26 -4.76 2.62
CA THR A 491 -2.29 -3.90 3.26
C THR A 491 -3.66 -4.57 3.36
N LEU A 492 -4.47 -4.10 4.32
CA LEU A 492 -5.91 -4.28 4.38
C LEU A 492 -6.69 -3.05 3.84
N GLY A 493 -5.99 -2.00 3.43
CA GLY A 493 -6.52 -0.67 3.14
C GLY A 493 -6.59 0.18 4.40
N ARG A 494 -7.73 0.21 5.07
CA ARG A 494 -7.90 0.86 6.39
C ARG A 494 -7.33 0.04 7.52
N HIS A 495 -7.11 0.66 8.68
CA HIS A 495 -6.99 -0.09 9.92
C HIS A 495 -8.16 -1.07 10.08
N PHE A 496 -7.85 -2.35 10.26
CA PHE A 496 -8.78 -3.48 10.30
C PHE A 496 -9.61 -3.66 9.01
N GLY A 497 -9.19 -3.04 7.91
CA GLY A 497 -9.87 -3.06 6.60
C GLY A 497 -11.33 -2.61 6.69
N THR A 498 -12.26 -3.55 6.49
CA THR A 498 -13.70 -3.30 6.64
C THR A 498 -14.18 -3.25 8.08
N GLY A 499 -13.33 -3.60 9.06
CA GLY A 499 -13.71 -3.85 10.46
C GLY A 499 -14.32 -5.24 10.67
N GLN A 500 -14.56 -6.00 9.60
CA GLN A 500 -15.21 -7.31 9.69
C GLN A 500 -14.17 -8.41 9.87
N LEU A 501 -14.23 -9.08 11.02
CA LEU A 501 -13.41 -10.25 11.32
C LEU A 501 -14.03 -11.51 10.71
N SER A 502 -13.26 -12.22 9.90
CA SER A 502 -13.65 -13.52 9.34
C SER A 502 -13.75 -14.58 10.46
N PRO A 503 -14.63 -15.58 10.35
CA PRO A 503 -14.59 -16.76 11.21
C PRO A 503 -13.24 -17.50 11.16
N LEU A 504 -12.42 -17.22 10.14
CA LEU A 504 -11.05 -17.73 9.98
C LEU A 504 -10.00 -16.92 10.78
N GLY A 505 -10.40 -15.89 11.53
CA GLY A 505 -9.55 -15.17 12.46
C GLY A 505 -8.72 -14.03 11.86
N PHE A 506 -9.01 -13.57 10.65
CA PHE A 506 -8.36 -12.40 10.04
C PHE A 506 -9.39 -11.38 9.54
N PHE A 507 -9.00 -10.10 9.49
CA PHE A 507 -9.86 -9.03 9.00
C PHE A 507 -9.90 -8.98 7.47
N TYR A 508 -11.06 -8.66 6.90
CA TYR A 508 -11.18 -8.42 5.46
C TYR A 508 -10.69 -7.03 5.06
N ASN A 509 -9.90 -6.96 3.99
CA ASN A 509 -9.51 -5.70 3.36
C ASN A 509 -10.74 -4.91 2.86
N ASN A 510 -10.58 -3.59 2.72
CA ASN A 510 -11.56 -2.70 2.08
C ASN A 510 -11.05 -2.10 0.76
N GLU A 511 -10.13 -2.77 0.08
CA GLU A 511 -9.40 -2.26 -1.09
C GLU A 511 -10.31 -2.00 -2.30
N MET A 512 -11.52 -2.59 -2.36
CA MET A 512 -12.51 -2.24 -3.40
C MET A 512 -12.91 -0.76 -3.37
N ASN A 513 -12.70 -0.06 -2.25
CA ASN A 513 -12.92 1.39 -2.17
C ASN A 513 -11.91 2.20 -3.02
N ASN A 514 -10.75 1.63 -3.35
CA ASN A 514 -9.74 2.28 -4.17
C ASN A 514 -10.17 2.38 -5.65
N PHE A 515 -11.24 1.68 -6.06
CA PHE A 515 -11.99 2.00 -7.27
C PHE A 515 -12.90 3.22 -7.01
N THR A 516 -12.27 4.38 -6.81
CA THR A 516 -12.97 5.63 -6.49
C THR A 516 -13.46 6.36 -7.75
N PRO A 517 -14.61 7.05 -7.70
CA PRO A 517 -15.05 7.96 -8.77
C PRO A 517 -14.07 9.12 -9.04
N THR A 518 -13.22 9.49 -8.06
CA THR A 518 -12.16 10.50 -8.25
C THR A 518 -11.16 10.06 -9.31
N ILE A 519 -10.96 8.73 -9.46
CA ILE A 519 -10.28 8.15 -10.63
C ILE A 519 -11.33 8.05 -11.74
N SER A 520 -11.79 9.21 -12.21
CA SER A 520 -12.87 9.33 -13.21
C SER A 520 -12.47 8.84 -14.61
N LYS A 521 -11.18 8.50 -14.81
CA LYS A 521 -10.61 8.17 -16.13
C LYS A 521 -9.65 6.98 -16.09
N TYR A 522 -10.08 5.85 -15.51
CA TYR A 522 -9.47 4.57 -15.95
C TYR A 522 -9.66 4.50 -17.48
N PRO A 523 -8.56 4.42 -18.26
CA PRO A 523 -8.65 4.46 -19.70
C PRO A 523 -9.45 3.23 -20.19
N ALA A 524 -10.06 3.32 -21.38
CA ALA A 524 -10.89 2.25 -21.91
C ALA A 524 -10.11 0.93 -22.07
N ASP A 525 -8.79 1.01 -22.26
CA ASP A 525 -7.87 -0.11 -22.39
C ASP A 525 -7.16 -0.50 -21.07
N TYR A 526 -7.66 -0.04 -19.91
CA TYR A 526 -7.14 -0.46 -18.62
C TYR A 526 -7.30 -1.98 -18.47
N PRO A 527 -6.26 -2.74 -18.08
CA PRO A 527 -6.36 -4.20 -18.03
C PRO A 527 -7.48 -4.64 -17.08
N PRO A 528 -8.37 -5.55 -17.50
CA PRO A 528 -9.49 -6.00 -16.68
C PRO A 528 -9.04 -6.76 -15.42
N ASP A 529 -7.81 -7.28 -15.44
CA ASP A 529 -7.15 -8.01 -14.36
C ASP A 529 -6.20 -7.13 -13.53
N ALA A 530 -6.15 -5.81 -13.78
CA ALA A 530 -5.37 -4.89 -12.97
C ALA A 530 -6.17 -4.38 -11.76
N GLY A 531 -5.49 -4.30 -10.61
CA GLY A 531 -6.07 -3.75 -9.39
C GLY A 531 -6.31 -2.23 -9.46
N PRO A 532 -6.84 -1.63 -8.39
CA PRO A 532 -7.07 -0.19 -8.31
C PRO A 532 -5.77 0.58 -8.07
N ILE A 533 -5.76 1.88 -8.39
CA ILE A 533 -4.65 2.78 -8.04
C ILE A 533 -4.33 2.69 -6.55
N SER A 534 -3.07 2.36 -6.24
CA SER A 534 -2.62 2.10 -4.88
C SER A 534 -1.44 2.98 -4.49
N ALA A 535 -1.31 3.30 -3.21
CA ALA A 535 -0.13 3.99 -2.66
C ALA A 535 1.08 3.08 -2.44
N LYS A 536 0.89 1.74 -2.48
CA LYS A 536 1.95 0.75 -2.27
C LYS A 536 3.11 0.99 -3.26
N ALA A 537 4.34 1.12 -2.74
CA ALA A 537 5.53 1.44 -3.52
C ALA A 537 6.81 0.83 -2.91
N PRO A 538 7.04 -0.49 -3.03
CA PRO A 538 8.36 -1.06 -2.74
C PRO A 538 9.37 -0.55 -3.78
N ILE A 539 10.53 -0.05 -3.32
CA ILE A 539 11.57 0.55 -4.16
C ILE A 539 12.91 -0.14 -3.93
N LEU A 540 13.61 -0.41 -5.02
CA LEU A 540 15.02 -0.79 -5.05
C LEU A 540 15.82 0.34 -5.70
N VAL A 541 16.98 0.65 -5.15
CA VAL A 541 17.92 1.65 -5.63
C VAL A 541 19.22 0.96 -5.99
N LEU A 542 19.69 1.21 -7.22
CA LEU A 542 20.96 0.73 -7.72
C LEU A 542 21.86 1.92 -8.05
N LYS A 543 23.17 1.71 -7.94
CA LYS A 543 24.21 2.64 -8.39
C LYS A 543 25.21 1.84 -9.20
N TYR A 544 25.48 2.25 -10.44
CA TYR A 544 26.31 1.48 -11.39
C TYR A 544 25.83 0.02 -11.61
N GLY A 545 24.51 -0.21 -11.58
CA GLY A 545 23.91 -1.55 -11.72
C GLY A 545 23.96 -2.43 -10.45
N GLU A 546 24.64 -1.97 -9.39
CA GLU A 546 24.73 -2.67 -8.12
C GLU A 546 23.70 -2.16 -7.12
N PRO A 547 23.01 -3.04 -6.37
CA PRO A 547 22.03 -2.63 -5.39
C PRO A 547 22.73 -1.96 -4.21
N VAL A 548 22.25 -0.77 -3.85
CA VAL A 548 22.78 0.01 -2.72
C VAL A 548 21.74 0.22 -1.63
N THR A 549 20.45 0.19 -1.96
CA THR A 549 19.37 0.32 -0.99
C THR A 549 18.10 -0.36 -1.48
N ALA A 550 17.31 -0.92 -0.57
CA ALA A 550 15.93 -1.29 -0.81
C ALA A 550 15.06 -0.80 0.36
N LEU A 551 13.93 -0.19 0.06
CA LEU A 551 13.08 0.46 1.03
C LEU A 551 11.63 0.54 0.56
N GLY A 552 10.76 0.85 1.49
CA GLY A 552 9.37 1.17 1.21
C GLY A 552 8.69 1.60 2.50
N GLY A 553 7.39 1.81 2.44
CA GLY A 553 6.69 2.36 3.61
C GLY A 553 5.23 1.98 3.72
N ALA A 554 4.65 2.50 4.80
CA ALA A 554 3.25 2.43 5.17
C ALA A 554 2.71 3.84 5.47
N GLY A 555 1.38 4.01 5.40
CA GLY A 555 0.73 5.31 5.60
C GLY A 555 -0.07 5.84 4.42
N SER A 556 -0.61 4.98 3.55
CA SER A 556 -1.36 5.41 2.36
C SER A 556 -0.55 6.43 1.54
N ASN A 557 -1.08 7.60 1.22
CA ASN A 557 -0.36 8.65 0.48
C ASN A 557 0.94 9.13 1.14
N ARG A 558 1.11 8.92 2.45
CA ARG A 558 2.37 9.20 3.17
C ARG A 558 3.51 8.29 2.69
N ILE A 559 3.20 7.09 2.19
CA ILE A 559 4.19 6.23 1.50
C ILE A 559 4.83 7.02 0.36
N VAL A 560 3.99 7.68 -0.46
CA VAL A 560 4.46 8.40 -1.64
C VAL A 560 5.33 9.58 -1.25
N THR A 561 4.85 10.40 -0.30
CA THR A 561 5.55 11.63 0.10
C THR A 561 6.83 11.35 0.87
N ASN A 562 6.80 10.43 1.85
CA ASN A 562 7.95 10.11 2.67
C ASN A 562 9.07 9.48 1.85
N LEU A 563 8.74 8.50 1.00
CA LEU A 563 9.73 7.84 0.16
C LEU A 563 10.34 8.80 -0.85
N ALA A 564 9.54 9.67 -1.47
CA ALA A 564 10.05 10.65 -2.44
C ALA A 564 11.10 11.58 -1.81
N VAL A 565 10.84 12.09 -0.60
CA VAL A 565 11.79 12.96 0.10
C VAL A 565 13.01 12.20 0.58
N ILE A 566 12.83 11.04 1.21
CA ILE A 566 13.95 10.21 1.68
C ILE A 566 14.86 9.84 0.52
N LEU A 567 14.30 9.39 -0.60
CA LEU A 567 15.07 9.04 -1.79
C LEU A 567 15.79 10.24 -2.39
N ALA A 568 15.13 11.39 -2.54
CA ALA A 568 15.79 12.58 -3.07
C ALA A 568 17.02 12.97 -2.25
N ARG A 569 16.89 12.96 -0.92
CA ARG A 569 17.99 13.26 0.01
C ARG A 569 19.09 12.20 0.00
N TYR A 570 18.71 10.93 -0.06
CA TYR A 570 19.66 9.81 -0.17
C TYR A 570 20.49 9.90 -1.46
N LEU A 571 19.84 10.20 -2.60
CA LEU A 571 20.51 10.34 -3.90
C LEU A 571 21.47 11.54 -3.97
N ARG A 572 21.26 12.57 -3.14
CA ARG A 572 22.21 13.69 -2.98
C ARG A 572 23.38 13.36 -2.06
N GLY A 573 23.27 12.29 -1.27
CA GLY A 573 24.24 11.96 -0.22
C GLY A 573 24.12 12.86 1.02
N ASP A 574 22.92 13.38 1.31
CA ASP A 574 22.70 14.26 2.47
C ASP A 574 23.04 13.58 3.80
N ALA A 575 22.70 12.29 3.92
CA ALA A 575 22.91 11.45 5.10
C ALA A 575 22.70 9.96 4.73
N ASP A 576 23.10 9.06 5.63
CA ASP A 576 22.81 7.62 5.50
C ASP A 576 21.29 7.32 5.62
N LEU A 577 20.89 6.13 5.20
CA LEU A 577 19.47 5.73 5.19
C LEU A 577 18.86 5.76 6.59
N ALA A 578 19.64 5.44 7.63
CA ALA A 578 19.17 5.43 9.00
C ALA A 578 18.75 6.83 9.44
N ALA A 579 19.65 7.81 9.31
CA ALA A 579 19.39 9.20 9.62
C ALA A 579 18.21 9.75 8.82
N LEU A 580 18.08 9.41 7.53
CA LEU A 580 16.97 9.87 6.69
C LEU A 580 15.61 9.29 7.09
N ILE A 581 15.55 8.01 7.48
CA ILE A 581 14.30 7.40 7.96
C ILE A 581 13.89 7.99 9.31
N GLN A 582 14.85 8.23 10.22
CA GLN A 582 14.58 8.82 11.53
C GLN A 582 14.33 10.35 11.47
N ALA A 583 14.76 11.04 10.42
CA ALA A 583 14.61 12.49 10.29
C ALA A 583 13.13 12.94 10.37
N PRO A 584 12.81 14.10 10.98
CA PRO A 584 11.46 14.64 11.04
C PRO A 584 10.80 14.76 9.66
N ARG A 585 9.48 14.51 9.59
CA ARG A 585 8.73 14.49 8.32
C ARG A 585 7.79 15.68 8.19
N LEU A 586 7.59 16.11 6.95
CA LEU A 586 6.53 17.03 6.55
C LEU A 586 5.44 16.25 5.81
N ALA A 587 4.20 16.37 6.27
CA ALA A 587 3.02 15.75 5.69
C ALA A 587 2.08 16.83 5.11
N PRO A 588 1.44 16.60 3.94
CA PRO A 588 0.63 17.64 3.30
C PRO A 588 -0.81 17.83 3.80
N GLY A 589 -1.31 17.09 4.80
CA GLY A 589 -2.70 17.28 5.20
C GLY A 589 -3.16 16.63 6.50
N GLU A 590 -3.48 17.48 7.46
CA GLU A 590 -4.69 17.35 8.29
C GLU A 590 -5.70 18.43 7.84
N PRO A 591 -7.01 18.33 8.16
CA PRO A 591 -7.93 19.45 8.06
C PRO A 591 -7.37 20.63 8.87
N GLY A 592 -6.81 21.64 8.20
CA GLY A 592 -6.10 22.76 8.84
C GLY A 592 -4.76 23.15 8.19
N GLY A 593 -4.21 22.33 7.29
CA GLY A 593 -2.99 22.65 6.54
C GLY A 593 -1.89 21.59 6.64
N PRO A 594 -0.66 21.91 6.20
CA PRO A 594 0.47 21.00 6.34
C PRO A 594 0.81 20.74 7.80
N VAL A 595 1.36 19.55 8.04
CA VAL A 595 1.79 19.13 9.37
C VAL A 595 3.26 18.72 9.34
N ALA A 596 4.05 19.29 10.24
CA ALA A 596 5.42 18.87 10.48
C ALA A 596 5.51 18.05 11.76
N GLU A 597 6.40 17.07 11.75
CA GLU A 597 6.78 16.35 12.94
C GLU A 597 7.66 17.22 13.82
N TRP A 598 7.37 17.19 15.12
CA TRP A 598 8.08 17.93 16.13
C TRP A 598 9.53 17.44 16.24
N SER A 599 10.44 18.41 16.38
CA SER A 599 11.85 18.20 16.65
C SER A 599 12.22 18.95 17.94
N PRO A 600 13.00 18.36 18.86
CA PRO A 600 13.43 19.04 20.08
C PRO A 600 14.15 20.37 19.82
N PRO A 601 14.03 21.39 20.69
CA PRO A 601 14.82 22.62 20.59
C PRO A 601 16.33 22.33 20.54
N GLY A 602 17.06 22.96 19.62
CA GLY A 602 18.48 22.69 19.35
C GLY A 602 18.73 21.54 18.37
N PHE A 603 17.73 20.68 18.15
CA PHE A 603 17.66 19.77 17.03
C PHE A 603 16.92 20.52 15.91
N GLN A 604 17.65 21.29 15.10
CA GLN A 604 17.01 21.95 13.95
C GLN A 604 16.18 20.90 13.20
N PRO A 605 14.89 21.16 12.88
CA PRO A 605 14.20 20.24 12.01
C PRO A 605 15.05 20.16 10.75
N ALA A 606 15.52 18.96 10.41
CA ALA A 606 16.17 18.70 9.13
C ALA A 606 15.22 18.96 7.93
N PHE A 607 14.00 19.43 8.21
CA PHE A 607 13.00 19.80 7.26
C PHE A 607 12.79 21.32 7.24
N PRO A 608 13.01 21.99 6.10
CA PRO A 608 12.73 23.41 5.98
C PRO A 608 11.23 23.68 6.12
N THR A 609 10.84 24.53 7.06
CA THR A 609 9.44 24.96 7.26
C THR A 609 9.17 26.37 6.75
N ALA A 610 10.20 27.07 6.26
CA ALA A 610 10.03 28.43 5.77
C ALA A 610 9.09 28.48 4.55
N GLY A 611 8.29 29.56 4.49
CA GLY A 611 7.23 29.74 3.50
C GLY A 611 5.91 29.02 3.80
N LEU A 612 5.78 28.34 4.95
CA LEU A 612 4.52 27.71 5.39
C LEU A 612 3.84 28.57 6.47
N ALA A 613 2.88 29.40 6.07
CA ALA A 613 2.19 30.33 6.98
C ALA A 613 1.25 29.64 8.00
N SER A 614 0.78 28.42 7.72
CA SER A 614 -0.18 27.66 8.56
C SER A 614 0.31 26.24 8.87
N LEU A 615 1.57 26.10 9.31
CA LEU A 615 2.14 24.80 9.68
C LEU A 615 1.70 24.38 11.08
N THR A 616 1.09 23.20 11.18
CA THR A 616 0.87 22.55 12.48
C THR A 616 2.06 21.67 12.84
N VAL A 617 2.53 21.72 14.07
CA VAL A 617 3.57 20.81 14.59
C VAL A 617 2.93 19.76 15.47
N ARG A 618 3.25 18.48 15.25
CA ARG A 618 2.73 17.33 16.02
C ARG A 618 3.87 16.48 16.58
N PRO A 619 3.72 15.87 17.76
CA PRO A 619 4.74 14.99 18.31
C PRO A 619 5.06 13.84 17.36
N ALA A 620 6.29 13.35 17.46
CA ALA A 620 6.70 12.15 16.77
C ALA A 620 5.94 10.93 17.31
N GLY A 621 5.57 10.02 16.40
CA GLY A 621 4.80 8.82 16.74
C GLY A 621 3.34 8.93 16.30
N GLY A 622 2.81 7.87 15.68
CA GLY A 622 1.59 8.08 14.90
C GLY A 622 1.47 7.24 13.65
N ASP A 623 0.23 7.16 13.19
CA ASP A 623 -0.08 6.88 11.78
C ASP A 623 0.16 8.11 10.90
N LEU A 624 0.12 9.30 11.52
CA LEU A 624 0.20 10.60 10.87
C LEU A 624 1.42 10.77 9.96
N PHE A 625 2.56 10.21 10.35
CA PHE A 625 3.83 10.36 9.62
C PHE A 625 4.27 9.07 8.92
N GLY A 626 3.43 8.04 8.86
CA GLY A 626 3.75 6.79 8.18
C GLY A 626 4.81 5.94 8.89
N LEU A 627 5.21 4.84 8.25
CA LEU A 627 6.38 4.04 8.60
C LEU A 627 7.24 3.81 7.36
N VAL A 628 8.57 3.85 7.49
CA VAL A 628 9.52 3.52 6.41
C VAL A 628 10.54 2.51 6.92
N THR A 629 10.64 1.36 6.26
CA THR A 629 11.65 0.34 6.56
C THR A 629 12.56 0.17 5.36
N GLY A 630 13.84 -0.10 5.60
CA GLY A 630 14.80 -0.24 4.52
C GLY A 630 16.11 -0.90 4.94
N ILE A 631 16.89 -1.28 3.94
CA ILE A 631 18.23 -1.85 4.10
C ILE A 631 19.16 -1.13 3.13
N GLU A 632 20.26 -0.60 3.67
CA GLU A 632 21.35 0.02 2.91
C GLU A 632 22.58 -0.89 2.91
N ARG A 633 23.30 -0.94 1.80
CA ARG A 633 24.60 -1.61 1.71
C ARG A 633 25.72 -0.62 2.01
N VAL A 634 26.49 -0.88 3.07
CA VAL A 634 27.65 -0.09 3.47
C VAL A 634 28.89 -0.98 3.47
N GLY A 635 29.69 -0.86 2.40
CA GLY A 635 30.83 -1.75 2.17
C GLY A 635 30.36 -3.21 2.05
N ARG A 636 30.89 -4.09 2.92
CA ARG A 636 30.48 -5.51 3.00
C ARG A 636 29.27 -5.76 3.90
N SER A 637 28.82 -4.74 4.62
CA SER A 637 27.74 -4.86 5.60
C SER A 637 26.40 -4.41 5.01
N LEU A 638 25.33 -5.01 5.50
CA LEU A 638 23.97 -4.57 5.29
C LEU A 638 23.49 -3.89 6.56
N VAL A 639 22.99 -2.66 6.44
CA VAL A 639 22.45 -1.85 7.53
C VAL A 639 20.93 -1.82 7.38
N ALA A 640 20.23 -2.59 8.22
CA ALA A 640 18.77 -2.57 8.31
C ALA A 640 18.30 -1.44 9.21
N VAL A 641 17.18 -0.81 8.82
CA VAL A 641 16.59 0.32 9.52
C VAL A 641 15.08 0.14 9.67
N GLY A 642 14.62 0.22 10.93
CA GLY A 642 13.22 0.29 11.33
C GLY A 642 12.81 1.71 11.74
N ASP A 643 11.53 2.06 11.56
CA ASP A 643 11.01 3.40 11.83
C ASP A 643 10.42 3.53 13.23
N TYR A 644 11.00 4.39 14.08
CA TYR A 644 10.59 4.60 15.47
C TYR A 644 9.12 5.03 15.66
N ARG A 645 8.47 5.60 14.64
CA ARG A 645 7.12 6.19 14.73
C ARG A 645 5.98 5.19 14.94
N ARG A 646 6.22 3.92 14.61
CA ARG A 646 5.35 2.77 14.93
C ARG A 646 6.18 1.69 15.62
N ASP A 647 5.90 0.41 15.41
CA ASP A 647 6.68 -0.71 15.97
C ASP A 647 7.85 -1.17 15.08
N GLY A 648 8.23 -0.40 14.04
CA GLY A 648 9.26 -0.77 13.06
C GLY A 648 10.59 -1.24 13.68
N ALA A 649 11.13 -2.36 13.22
CA ALA A 649 12.33 -2.96 13.81
C ALA A 649 13.29 -3.47 12.74
N ALA A 650 14.55 -3.60 13.12
CA ALA A 650 15.66 -4.00 12.27
C ALA A 650 16.49 -5.11 12.92
N GLY A 651 17.09 -5.93 12.07
CA GLY A 651 17.92 -7.05 12.45
C GLY A 651 18.94 -7.38 11.36
N ALA A 652 20.10 -7.90 11.76
CA ALA A 652 21.12 -8.34 10.81
C ALA A 652 21.94 -9.51 11.38
N LEU A 653 22.47 -10.34 10.49
CA LEU A 653 23.31 -11.49 10.84
C LEU A 653 24.78 -11.08 10.93
N ALA A 654 25.33 -11.17 12.13
CA ALA A 654 26.76 -10.95 12.38
C ALA A 654 27.63 -12.16 12.01
N ARG A 655 27.05 -13.37 12.00
CA ARG A 655 27.73 -14.63 11.67
C ARG A 655 27.14 -15.27 10.44
N GLU A 656 27.95 -16.03 9.74
CA GLU A 656 27.52 -16.74 8.54
C GLU A 656 26.47 -17.80 8.90
N PRO A 657 25.30 -17.81 8.24
CA PRO A 657 24.32 -18.86 8.44
C PRO A 657 24.78 -20.16 7.78
N PRO A 658 24.27 -21.33 8.21
CA PRO A 658 24.58 -22.60 7.56
C PRO A 658 24.17 -22.58 6.08
N ALA A 659 24.74 -23.49 5.30
CA ALA A 659 24.28 -23.72 3.93
C ALA A 659 22.78 -24.09 3.93
N PRO A 660 22.01 -23.70 2.89
CA PRO A 660 20.62 -24.10 2.79
C PRO A 660 20.51 -25.62 2.77
N PRO A 661 19.46 -26.21 3.38
CA PRO A 661 19.25 -27.64 3.30
C PRO A 661 19.07 -28.07 1.84
N LEU A 662 19.73 -29.16 1.44
CA LEU A 662 19.56 -29.78 0.12
C LEU A 662 18.08 -30.16 -0.07
N ARG A 663 17.36 -29.42 -0.92
CA ARG A 663 16.02 -29.79 -1.38
C ARG A 663 16.10 -30.29 -2.81
N LEU A 664 15.69 -31.54 -3.02
CA LEU A 664 15.26 -32.01 -4.32
C LEU A 664 13.98 -31.23 -4.68
N ARG A 665 14.11 -30.19 -5.52
CA ARG A 665 12.93 -29.50 -6.05
C ARG A 665 12.15 -30.51 -6.91
N PRO A 666 10.86 -30.74 -6.66
CA PRO A 666 10.04 -31.43 -7.64
C PRO A 666 10.09 -30.62 -8.95
N PRO A 667 10.12 -31.28 -10.12
CA PRO A 667 10.18 -30.57 -11.40
C PRO A 667 9.00 -29.60 -11.51
N PRO A 668 9.20 -28.41 -12.12
CA PRO A 668 8.12 -27.47 -12.33
C PRO A 668 7.00 -28.16 -13.11
N ARG A 669 5.78 -28.17 -12.55
CA ARG A 669 4.59 -28.49 -13.35
C ARG A 669 4.48 -27.39 -14.41
N THR A 670 4.64 -27.75 -15.67
CA THR A 670 4.46 -26.86 -16.82
C THR A 670 3.03 -26.32 -16.81
N ALA A 671 2.86 -25.09 -16.35
CA ALA A 671 1.65 -24.31 -16.58
C ALA A 671 1.87 -23.50 -17.86
N ASP A 672 1.78 -24.19 -19.00
CA ASP A 672 1.59 -23.59 -20.33
C ASP A 672 0.79 -24.60 -21.17
N GLY A 673 -0.48 -24.78 -20.79
CA GLY A 673 -1.49 -25.42 -21.62
C GLY A 673 -2.11 -24.40 -22.56
N GLY A 674 -1.32 -23.83 -23.45
CA GLY A 674 -1.82 -23.03 -24.56
C GLY A 674 -2.64 -23.92 -25.48
N GLY A 675 -3.93 -23.61 -25.62
CA GLY A 675 -4.81 -24.25 -26.59
C GLY A 675 -4.25 -24.10 -28.01
N GLY A 676 -3.91 -25.23 -28.63
CA GLY A 676 -3.67 -25.38 -30.06
C GLY A 676 -4.65 -26.40 -30.64
N PRO A 677 -5.06 -26.27 -31.90
CA PRO A 677 -6.36 -26.72 -32.40
C PRO A 677 -6.46 -28.23 -32.55
N ARG A 678 -7.69 -28.73 -32.40
CA ARG A 678 -8.09 -30.08 -32.81
C ARG A 678 -7.70 -30.29 -34.28
N GLY A 679 -6.80 -31.24 -34.53
CA GLY A 679 -6.35 -31.61 -35.86
C GLY A 679 -5.97 -33.08 -35.93
N THR A 680 -6.92 -33.87 -36.42
CA THR A 680 -6.74 -35.08 -37.25
C THR A 680 -5.88 -36.25 -36.75
N ALA A 681 -6.56 -37.37 -36.58
CA ALA A 681 -6.00 -38.70 -36.42
C ALA A 681 -4.95 -39.03 -37.50
N PHE A 682 -3.76 -39.44 -37.06
CA PHE A 682 -2.85 -40.24 -37.87
C PHE A 682 -2.69 -41.61 -37.24
N ARG A 683 -3.28 -42.61 -37.90
CA ARG A 683 -3.05 -44.03 -37.64
C ARG A 683 -1.58 -44.34 -37.86
N ARG A 684 -0.98 -45.04 -36.91
CA ARG A 684 0.27 -45.78 -37.09
C ARG A 684 0.07 -46.85 -38.17
N SER A 685 0.77 -46.75 -39.28
CA SER A 685 1.11 -47.91 -40.10
C SER A 685 2.58 -48.23 -39.87
N ALA A 686 2.84 -49.44 -39.37
CA ALA A 686 4.16 -50.02 -39.29
C ALA A 686 4.73 -50.20 -40.70
N ASN A 687 6.03 -49.95 -40.87
CA ASN A 687 6.81 -50.59 -41.91
C ASN A 687 8.13 -51.07 -41.28
N PRO A 688 8.41 -52.38 -41.27
CA PRO A 688 9.70 -52.92 -40.89
C PRO A 688 10.64 -52.85 -42.09
N ASP A 689 11.87 -52.40 -41.87
CA ASP A 689 13.08 -52.82 -42.59
C ASP A 689 14.15 -51.74 -42.43
N LEU A 690 15.20 -52.06 -41.67
CA LEU A 690 16.57 -51.55 -41.83
C LEU A 690 17.48 -52.23 -40.78
N PRO A 691 18.49 -53.02 -41.19
CA PRO A 691 19.49 -53.57 -40.28
C PRO A 691 20.80 -52.77 -40.28
N GLY A 692 21.39 -52.61 -39.08
CA GLY A 692 22.80 -52.24 -38.85
C GLY A 692 23.10 -50.74 -38.91
N ARG A 693 23.95 -50.13 -38.09
CA ARG A 693 25.00 -50.60 -37.17
C ARG A 693 25.18 -49.58 -36.02
N LYS A 694 25.65 -50.10 -34.89
CA LYS A 694 26.19 -49.45 -33.67
C LYS A 694 27.37 -48.48 -33.93
N PRO A 695 27.85 -47.71 -32.92
CA PRO A 695 27.48 -47.70 -31.50
C PRO A 695 26.75 -46.44 -31.01
#